data_AF-A0A842SQ42-F1
#
_entry.id   AF-A0A842SQ42-F1
#
_cell.length_a   1.000
_cell.length_b   1.000
_cell.length_c   1.000
_cell.angle_alpha   90.00
_cell.angle_beta   90.00
_cell.angle_gamma   90.00
#
_symmetry.space_group_name_H-M   'P 1'
#
loop_
_entity.id
_entity.type
_entity.pdbx_description
1 polymer ?
#
loop_
_entity_poly.entity_id
_entity_poly.type
_entity_poly.pdbx_seq_one_letter_code
_entity_poly.pdbx_strand_id
1 'polypeptide(L)'
;MTGVFICRCGGNISGTVNCEKVRDSVKNMEGVKTTRVTDFLCSKPGLQLIKDQIKSKDLERVVVACCSPHMHEKMFQKVVEEEGVNRYQMVHVNLREHCSWIHDKGATEKAISLVKGGIKRAKKLEPLEDTEIPVSSEVLVIGGGVAGITAALQLSEAGFKVKIVEKNPSIGGRMAQLSKTFPTLDCSPCILSPRMAEVETDENILLYTNSEVEKVSGGPGNFHVSIINKARGVDSDKCLKCGRCSQVCPKEVPNEFEEGLYNRKAIYLPFPQAVPSSYTLDFENCLGCRQCVEACPVDAINLEDKDRLIDLDVGSIVVATGFDLIENEKLRSYHIENDQVIDALQVERLIENELTEGKVLTTKKGDRVKSIAYLLCTGSRDPHRGVSYCSSICCPYTIKQAILLKKFLPYLKIYIYYTDMRMTGRGFEDFYREAREKGIMFIHGKPAEAIPLPEGGVEIMVEDLDTGLLTRNIVDYAVLSSAMVPSKGTTELANKLGIALGEDLFIASKHVKLDPISTLREGIYAAGVATGTKDIHDSVIEAKAAASHVTNFLGEGKLRLDPFKPRIIGECDQCGLCVDACERDAIKLEGDGPIIELASCNGCGACVSVCENHNLILPNYTREALLGEVQGLLEDTAKETAIIGFFDDNISYTAADNAGTARLHYPTNVRIVRTPSTAILDKQLIMETFGKGADGIIISEVEESYEAELAEKLTKKAKKELDKYGIEPDRIMFQPMVLPIFKVLPKFISEFTEKIDSMGKIKSEIREHIK
;
A
#
# COMPACT_ATOMS: atom_id res chain seq x y z
N MET A 1 -1.97 39.67 -7.82
CA MET A 1 -2.61 39.42 -9.15
C MET A 1 -2.43 37.96 -9.56
N THR A 2 -3.43 37.34 -10.20
CA THR A 2 -3.47 35.89 -10.52
C THR A 2 -3.40 35.62 -12.03
N GLY A 3 -2.58 34.66 -12.45
CA GLY A 3 -2.61 34.09 -13.80
C GLY A 3 -3.31 32.74 -13.84
N VAL A 4 -4.10 32.47 -14.87
CA VAL A 4 -4.89 31.25 -15.01
C VAL A 4 -4.48 30.51 -16.29
N PHE A 5 -4.07 29.26 -16.17
CA PHE A 5 -3.59 28.44 -17.29
C PHE A 5 -4.44 27.18 -17.40
N ILE A 6 -5.04 26.95 -18.58
CA ILE A 6 -5.98 25.86 -18.83
C ILE A 6 -5.41 24.91 -19.88
N CYS A 7 -5.36 23.61 -19.57
CA CYS A 7 -4.83 22.58 -20.45
C CYS A 7 -5.94 21.93 -21.29
N ARG A 8 -5.68 21.66 -22.58
CA ARG A 8 -6.56 20.82 -23.42
C ARG A 8 -6.24 19.33 -23.31
N CYS A 9 -5.03 19.00 -22.85
CA CYS A 9 -4.48 17.66 -22.67
C CYS A 9 -4.61 16.78 -23.93
N GLY A 10 -4.35 17.35 -25.11
CA GLY A 10 -4.41 16.63 -26.39
C GLY A 10 -5.77 15.97 -26.67
N GLY A 11 -6.87 16.60 -26.26
CA GLY A 11 -8.22 16.05 -26.41
C GLY A 11 -8.77 15.37 -25.15
N ASN A 12 -7.94 15.00 -24.18
CA ASN A 12 -8.44 14.37 -22.94
C ASN A 12 -9.29 15.32 -22.09
N ILE A 13 -9.01 16.62 -22.13
CA ILE A 13 -9.86 17.64 -21.48
C ILE A 13 -10.74 18.29 -22.54
N SER A 14 -10.15 18.79 -23.63
CA SER A 14 -10.89 19.56 -24.64
C SER A 14 -11.88 18.77 -25.48
N GLY A 15 -11.83 17.44 -25.46
CA GLY A 15 -12.82 16.58 -26.11
C GLY A 15 -14.20 16.69 -25.45
N THR A 16 -14.25 17.05 -24.17
CA THR A 16 -15.48 17.16 -23.38
C THR A 16 -15.70 18.58 -22.86
N VAL A 17 -14.64 19.25 -22.42
CA VAL A 17 -14.68 20.59 -21.81
C VAL A 17 -14.32 21.64 -22.85
N ASN A 18 -15.21 22.59 -23.11
CA ASN A 18 -14.89 23.75 -23.94
C ASN A 18 -13.97 24.71 -23.17
N CYS A 19 -12.66 24.49 -23.29
CA CYS A 19 -11.63 25.25 -22.57
C CYS A 19 -11.62 26.75 -22.92
N GLU A 20 -12.06 27.12 -24.12
CA GLU A 20 -12.20 28.53 -24.53
C GLU A 20 -13.34 29.21 -23.76
N LYS A 21 -14.49 28.52 -23.63
CA LYS A 21 -15.61 29.01 -22.82
C LYS A 21 -15.22 29.13 -21.35
N VAL A 22 -14.42 28.19 -20.82
CA VAL A 22 -13.86 28.29 -19.46
C VAL A 22 -13.00 29.55 -19.32
N ARG A 23 -12.05 29.78 -20.25
CA ARG A 23 -11.21 30.99 -20.28
C ARG A 23 -12.08 32.25 -20.29
N ASP A 24 -13.04 32.32 -21.19
CA ASP A 24 -13.86 33.52 -21.40
C ASP A 24 -14.75 33.85 -20.21
N SER A 25 -15.12 32.84 -19.42
CA SER A 25 -15.92 33.01 -18.20
C SER A 25 -15.12 33.56 -17.02
N VAL A 26 -13.80 33.38 -17.00
CA VAL A 26 -12.96 33.75 -15.84
C VAL A 26 -11.98 34.89 -16.11
N LYS A 27 -11.70 35.22 -17.38
CA LYS A 27 -10.68 36.23 -17.76
C LYS A 27 -10.91 37.63 -17.20
N ASN A 28 -12.16 37.99 -16.88
CA ASN A 28 -12.56 39.29 -16.37
C ASN A 28 -12.87 39.28 -14.87
N MET A 29 -12.64 38.16 -14.17
CA MET A 29 -12.80 38.11 -12.72
C MET A 29 -11.79 39.06 -12.08
N GLU A 30 -12.23 39.75 -11.03
CA GLU A 30 -11.38 40.65 -10.25
C GLU A 30 -10.08 39.94 -9.84
N GLY A 31 -8.94 40.60 -10.01
CA GLY A 31 -7.63 40.06 -9.65
C GLY A 31 -7.01 39.07 -10.66
N VAL A 32 -7.73 38.67 -11.71
CA VAL A 32 -7.18 37.87 -12.82
C VAL A 32 -6.51 38.78 -13.85
N LYS A 33 -5.21 38.58 -14.08
CA LYS A 33 -4.39 39.43 -14.97
C LYS A 33 -4.11 38.81 -16.34
N THR A 34 -4.15 37.48 -16.42
CA THR A 34 -4.00 36.75 -17.69
C THR A 34 -4.71 35.40 -17.62
N THR A 35 -5.24 34.96 -18.75
CA THR A 35 -5.79 33.61 -18.92
C THR A 35 -5.31 33.02 -20.24
N ARG A 36 -4.74 31.81 -20.20
CA ARG A 36 -4.18 31.13 -21.38
C ARG A 36 -4.72 29.71 -21.48
N VAL A 37 -4.96 29.28 -22.71
CA VAL A 37 -5.34 27.90 -23.04
C VAL A 37 -4.25 27.30 -23.91
N THR A 38 -3.80 26.08 -23.60
CA THR A 38 -2.71 25.41 -24.34
C THR A 38 -2.92 23.90 -24.34
N ASP A 39 -2.40 23.22 -25.36
CA ASP A 39 -2.67 21.80 -25.56
C ASP A 39 -2.03 20.91 -24.49
N PHE A 40 -0.79 21.21 -24.12
CA PHE A 40 -0.03 20.45 -23.13
C PHE A 40 0.72 21.40 -22.21
N LEU A 41 0.11 21.81 -21.09
CA LEU A 41 0.77 22.68 -20.12
C LEU A 41 2.04 22.04 -19.53
N CYS A 42 2.07 20.72 -19.35
CA CYS A 42 3.23 19.99 -18.85
C CYS A 42 4.39 19.86 -19.87
N SER A 43 4.18 20.25 -21.13
CA SER A 43 5.22 20.21 -22.15
C SER A 43 6.18 21.39 -22.02
N LYS A 44 7.41 21.27 -22.54
CA LYS A 44 8.40 22.36 -22.52
C LYS A 44 7.84 23.71 -23.04
N PRO A 45 7.09 23.78 -24.17
CA PRO A 45 6.43 25.02 -24.59
C PRO A 45 5.38 25.53 -23.60
N GLY A 46 4.60 24.64 -22.98
CA GLY A 46 3.60 24.99 -21.98
C GLY A 46 4.21 25.56 -20.70
N LEU A 47 5.29 24.95 -20.22
CA LEU A 47 6.04 25.45 -19.06
C LEU A 47 6.69 26.81 -19.36
N GLN A 48 7.27 26.98 -20.55
CA GLN A 48 7.84 28.27 -20.96
C GLN A 48 6.77 29.36 -21.04
N LEU A 49 5.57 29.04 -21.55
CA LEU A 49 4.45 29.98 -21.57
C LEU A 49 4.08 30.45 -20.15
N ILE A 50 4.03 29.54 -19.18
CA ILE A 50 3.76 29.90 -17.78
C ILE A 50 4.82 30.87 -17.28
N LYS A 51 6.10 30.55 -17.47
CA LYS A 51 7.23 31.40 -17.06
C LYS A 51 7.17 32.79 -17.68
N ASP A 52 7.00 32.86 -18.99
CA ASP A 52 6.93 34.11 -19.74
C ASP A 52 5.76 34.98 -19.26
N GLN A 53 4.61 34.38 -18.95
CA GLN A 53 3.46 35.10 -18.42
C GLN A 53 3.67 35.56 -16.98
N ILE A 54 4.31 34.77 -16.11
CA ILE A 54 4.65 35.19 -14.73
C ILE A 54 5.50 36.46 -14.77
N LYS A 55 6.57 36.45 -15.56
CA LYS A 55 7.48 37.58 -15.68
C LYS A 55 6.86 38.79 -16.39
N SER A 56 6.27 38.59 -17.57
CA SER A 56 5.74 39.70 -18.37
C SER A 56 4.48 40.34 -17.78
N LYS A 57 3.74 39.59 -16.95
CA LYS A 57 2.53 40.07 -16.29
C LYS A 57 2.72 40.26 -14.80
N ASP A 58 3.91 40.11 -14.24
CA ASP A 58 4.17 40.34 -12.81
C ASP A 58 3.09 39.66 -11.94
N LEU A 59 3.02 38.33 -12.09
CA LEU A 59 2.03 37.50 -11.41
C LEU A 59 2.54 37.17 -10.00
N GLU A 60 1.63 37.19 -9.02
CA GLU A 60 1.93 36.79 -7.63
C GLU A 60 1.35 35.40 -7.30
N ARG A 61 0.37 34.97 -8.09
CA ARG A 61 -0.44 33.76 -7.85
C ARG A 61 -0.73 33.08 -9.17
N VAL A 62 -0.81 31.76 -9.16
CA VAL A 62 -1.02 30.96 -10.37
C VAL A 62 -2.11 29.93 -10.15
N VAL A 63 -3.03 29.80 -11.09
CA VAL A 63 -4.02 28.72 -11.15
C VAL A 63 -3.71 27.86 -12.36
N VAL A 64 -3.44 26.58 -12.15
CA VAL A 64 -3.20 25.61 -13.22
C VAL A 64 -4.36 24.63 -13.28
N ALA A 65 -5.17 24.71 -14.34
CA ALA A 65 -6.35 23.88 -14.54
C ALA A 65 -6.05 22.77 -15.56
N CYS A 66 -5.77 21.55 -15.07
CA CYS A 66 -5.32 20.44 -15.91
C CYS A 66 -5.72 19.06 -15.35
N CYS A 67 -4.75 18.17 -15.09
CA CYS A 67 -4.95 16.84 -14.52
C CYS A 67 -4.98 16.86 -12.99
N SER A 68 -4.92 15.68 -12.38
CA SER A 68 -4.77 15.55 -10.93
C SER A 68 -3.51 16.25 -10.39
N PRO A 69 -3.60 16.92 -9.22
CA PRO A 69 -2.45 17.41 -8.49
C PRO A 69 -1.45 16.30 -8.11
N HIS A 70 -1.90 15.07 -7.85
CA HIS A 70 -1.04 13.93 -7.53
C HIS A 70 -0.08 13.55 -8.66
N MET A 71 -0.34 14.03 -9.89
CA MET A 71 0.52 13.77 -11.06
C MET A 71 1.53 14.88 -11.33
N HIS A 72 1.11 16.16 -11.32
CA HIS A 72 1.95 17.25 -11.84
C HIS A 72 2.05 18.50 -10.94
N GLU A 73 1.45 18.53 -9.75
CA GLU A 73 1.49 19.72 -8.87
C GLU A 73 2.92 20.15 -8.54
N LYS A 74 3.78 19.25 -8.07
CA LYS A 74 5.18 19.54 -7.73
C LYS A 74 5.98 20.09 -8.94
N MET A 75 5.67 19.62 -10.15
CA MET A 75 6.32 20.10 -11.38
C MET A 75 5.93 21.55 -11.71
N PHE A 76 4.64 21.88 -11.62
CA PHE A 76 4.20 23.27 -11.83
C PHE A 76 4.66 24.19 -10.70
N GLN A 77 4.64 23.73 -9.45
CA GLN A 77 5.19 24.45 -8.30
C GLN A 77 6.65 24.87 -8.53
N LYS A 78 7.50 23.94 -8.97
CA LYS A 78 8.90 24.24 -9.31
C LYS A 78 9.00 25.31 -10.41
N VAL A 79 8.16 25.21 -11.45
CA VAL A 79 8.21 26.15 -12.58
C VAL A 79 7.77 27.56 -12.20
N VAL A 80 6.78 27.71 -11.32
CA VAL A 80 6.36 29.04 -10.85
C VAL A 80 7.36 29.63 -9.85
N GLU A 81 7.98 28.78 -9.02
CA GLU A 81 9.03 29.14 -8.06
C GLU A 81 10.29 29.68 -8.75
N GLU A 82 10.71 29.06 -9.85
CA GLU A 82 11.84 29.50 -10.67
C GLU A 82 11.69 30.95 -11.20
N GLU A 83 10.47 31.47 -11.29
CA GLU A 83 10.18 32.83 -11.75
C GLU A 83 9.73 33.77 -10.60
N GLY A 84 9.95 33.35 -9.34
CA GLY A 84 9.75 34.19 -8.15
C GLY A 84 8.35 34.17 -7.56
N VAL A 85 7.42 33.34 -8.07
CA VAL A 85 6.12 33.12 -7.43
C VAL A 85 6.27 32.05 -6.35
N ASN A 86 5.87 32.35 -5.13
CA ASN A 86 5.88 31.36 -4.05
C ASN A 86 5.01 30.15 -4.46
N ARG A 87 5.59 28.94 -4.41
CA ARG A 87 4.90 27.73 -4.91
C ARG A 87 3.60 27.40 -4.17
N TYR A 88 3.45 27.84 -2.92
CA TYR A 88 2.23 27.68 -2.12
C TYR A 88 1.15 28.71 -2.46
N GLN A 89 1.44 29.65 -3.36
CA GLN A 89 0.47 30.56 -3.96
C GLN A 89 -0.01 30.07 -5.34
N MET A 90 0.31 28.82 -5.68
CA MET A 90 -0.24 28.10 -6.81
C MET A 90 -1.44 27.24 -6.39
N VAL A 91 -2.52 27.26 -7.15
CA VAL A 91 -3.67 26.35 -7.00
C VAL A 91 -3.78 25.44 -8.22
N HIS A 92 -3.75 24.13 -7.98
CA HIS A 92 -4.01 23.12 -8.99
C HIS A 92 -5.50 22.80 -9.06
N VAL A 93 -6.10 22.86 -10.25
CA VAL A 93 -7.51 22.56 -10.48
C VAL A 93 -7.62 21.33 -11.40
N ASN A 94 -8.22 20.26 -10.89
CA ASN A 94 -8.38 19.01 -11.61
C ASN A 94 -9.58 19.07 -12.57
N LEU A 95 -9.30 19.24 -13.87
CA LEU A 95 -10.30 19.27 -14.94
C LEU A 95 -10.38 17.96 -15.72
N ARG A 96 -9.54 16.96 -15.41
CA ARG A 96 -9.48 15.71 -16.17
C ARG A 96 -10.14 14.58 -15.42
N GLU A 97 -9.50 14.05 -14.39
CA GLU A 97 -10.02 12.94 -13.59
C GLU A 97 -11.35 13.30 -12.90
N HIS A 98 -11.49 14.54 -12.42
CA HIS A 98 -12.70 14.99 -11.69
C HIS A 98 -13.73 15.72 -12.57
N CYS A 99 -13.47 15.81 -13.88
CA CYS A 99 -14.38 16.48 -14.80
C CYS A 99 -14.44 15.82 -16.19
N SER A 100 -13.48 16.05 -17.08
CA SER A 100 -13.64 15.64 -18.49
C SER A 100 -13.75 14.14 -18.72
N TRP A 101 -13.15 13.30 -17.85
CA TRP A 101 -13.14 11.85 -18.00
C TRP A 101 -14.36 11.13 -17.42
N ILE A 102 -15.20 11.84 -16.68
CA ILE A 102 -16.32 11.27 -15.93
C ILE A 102 -17.67 11.90 -16.29
N HIS A 103 -17.69 12.85 -17.22
CA HIS A 103 -18.92 13.52 -17.66
C HIS A 103 -18.95 13.61 -19.18
N ASP A 104 -20.14 13.44 -19.77
CA ASP A 104 -20.36 13.71 -21.20
C ASP A 104 -21.07 15.04 -21.43
N LYS A 105 -21.96 15.43 -20.51
CA LYS A 105 -22.75 16.68 -20.55
C LYS A 105 -22.47 17.49 -19.28
N GLY A 106 -22.63 18.81 -19.34
CA GLY A 106 -22.43 19.70 -18.19
C GLY A 106 -20.98 19.85 -17.70
N ALA A 107 -20.03 19.14 -18.31
CA ALA A 107 -18.61 19.17 -17.94
C ALA A 107 -18.00 20.58 -18.05
N THR A 108 -18.44 21.39 -19.03
CA THR A 108 -17.91 22.74 -19.20
C THR A 108 -18.34 23.67 -18.07
N GLU A 109 -19.60 23.57 -17.64
CA GLU A 109 -20.18 24.36 -16.54
C GLU A 109 -19.55 23.97 -15.20
N LYS A 110 -19.32 22.66 -14.98
CA LYS A 110 -18.53 22.16 -13.85
C LYS A 110 -17.10 22.70 -13.89
N ALA A 111 -16.42 22.63 -15.04
CA ALA A 111 -15.05 23.15 -15.19
C ALA A 111 -14.94 24.65 -14.90
N ILE A 112 -15.92 25.46 -15.33
CA ILE A 112 -16.00 26.89 -14.96
C ILE A 112 -16.05 27.04 -13.44
N SER A 113 -16.93 26.29 -12.77
CA SER A 113 -17.08 26.32 -11.32
C SER A 113 -15.77 25.97 -10.60
N LEU A 114 -15.10 24.90 -11.03
CA LEU A 114 -13.82 24.45 -10.49
C LEU A 114 -12.71 25.51 -10.63
N VAL A 115 -12.60 26.14 -11.81
CA VAL A 115 -11.61 27.21 -12.03
C VAL A 115 -11.94 28.47 -11.23
N LYS A 116 -13.22 28.85 -11.10
CA LYS A 116 -13.64 29.95 -10.22
C LYS A 116 -13.26 29.68 -8.76
N GLY A 117 -13.48 28.44 -8.28
CA GLY A 117 -13.04 27.97 -6.98
C GLY A 117 -11.54 28.16 -6.78
N GLY A 118 -10.73 27.66 -7.72
CA GLY A 118 -9.27 27.81 -7.67
C GLY A 118 -8.79 29.26 -7.66
N ILE A 119 -9.43 30.15 -8.43
CA ILE A 119 -9.10 31.59 -8.44
C ILE A 119 -9.40 32.23 -7.08
N LYS A 120 -10.57 31.97 -6.50
CA LYS A 120 -10.94 32.55 -5.20
C LYS A 120 -10.09 31.98 -4.05
N ARG A 121 -9.74 30.70 -4.10
CA ARG A 121 -8.77 30.10 -3.18
C ARG A 121 -7.42 30.81 -3.28
N ALA A 122 -6.88 30.93 -4.50
CA ALA A 122 -5.56 31.52 -4.73
C ALA A 122 -5.45 32.93 -4.11
N LYS A 123 -6.50 33.76 -4.23
CA LYS A 123 -6.54 35.11 -3.63
C LYS A 123 -6.30 35.12 -2.12
N LYS A 124 -6.65 34.04 -1.41
CA LYS A 124 -6.54 33.89 0.04
C LYS A 124 -5.24 33.22 0.48
N LEU A 125 -4.39 32.83 -0.47
CA LEU A 125 -3.10 32.19 -0.16
C LEU A 125 -2.02 33.23 0.11
N GLU A 126 -1.20 32.89 1.10
CA GLU A 126 -0.03 33.63 1.56
C GLU A 126 1.24 32.86 1.17
N PRO A 127 2.38 33.56 0.99
CA PRO A 127 3.65 32.88 0.74
C PRO A 127 4.06 32.05 1.96
N LEU A 128 4.55 30.84 1.72
CA LEU A 128 5.06 29.95 2.76
C LEU A 128 6.46 29.46 2.42
N GLU A 129 7.22 29.07 3.43
CA GLU A 129 8.58 28.53 3.28
C GLU A 129 8.66 27.16 3.90
N ASP A 130 9.39 26.26 3.25
CA ASP A 130 9.70 24.94 3.79
C ASP A 130 10.42 25.07 5.12
N THR A 131 10.16 24.13 6.01
CA THR A 131 10.95 24.00 7.24
C THR A 131 11.89 22.82 7.07
N GLU A 132 13.20 23.06 7.23
CA GLU A 132 14.18 21.98 7.31
C GLU A 132 14.23 21.44 8.74
N ILE A 133 14.00 20.14 8.88
CA ILE A 133 14.17 19.43 10.16
C ILE A 133 15.30 18.39 10.04
N PRO A 134 16.02 18.12 11.13
CA PRO A 134 16.90 16.96 11.18
C PRO A 134 16.07 15.68 11.07
N VAL A 135 16.60 14.67 10.38
CA VAL A 135 15.98 13.34 10.32
C VAL A 135 16.94 12.28 10.83
N SER A 136 16.38 11.20 11.37
CA SER A 136 17.15 10.04 11.76
C SER A 136 17.77 9.38 10.51
N SER A 137 19.07 9.05 10.60
CA SER A 137 19.77 8.28 9.58
C SER A 137 19.61 6.77 9.76
N GLU A 138 18.71 6.33 10.64
CA GLU A 138 18.43 4.92 10.86
C GLU A 138 17.20 4.49 10.04
N VAL A 139 17.23 3.29 9.49
CA VAL A 139 16.16 2.75 8.62
C VAL A 139 15.64 1.45 9.22
N LEU A 140 14.32 1.29 9.23
CA LEU A 140 13.68 0.03 9.59
C LEU A 140 13.34 -0.77 8.32
N VAL A 141 13.72 -2.04 8.27
CA VAL A 141 13.28 -3.00 7.25
C VAL A 141 12.41 -4.05 7.93
N ILE A 142 11.16 -4.19 7.49
CA ILE A 142 10.19 -5.13 8.04
C ILE A 142 10.07 -6.33 7.10
N GLY A 143 10.57 -7.48 7.54
CA GLY A 143 10.65 -8.73 6.78
C GLY A 143 12.07 -9.02 6.30
N GLY A 144 12.62 -10.17 6.71
CA GLY A 144 13.95 -10.67 6.39
C GLY A 144 13.98 -11.62 5.19
N GLY A 145 13.05 -11.50 4.24
CA GLY A 145 13.12 -12.22 2.96
C GLY A 145 14.20 -11.67 2.03
N VAL A 146 14.34 -12.25 0.83
CA VAL A 146 15.35 -11.78 -0.15
C VAL A 146 15.24 -10.28 -0.47
N ALA A 147 14.02 -9.73 -0.50
CA ALA A 147 13.80 -8.30 -0.71
C ALA A 147 14.30 -7.46 0.48
N GLY A 148 13.96 -7.83 1.72
CA GLY A 148 14.41 -7.11 2.90
C GLY A 148 15.92 -7.20 3.13
N ILE A 149 16.50 -8.40 2.95
CA ILE A 149 17.96 -8.60 2.99
C ILE A 149 18.66 -7.69 1.96
N THR A 150 18.16 -7.67 0.71
CA THR A 150 18.73 -6.84 -0.34
C THR A 150 18.63 -5.35 -0.01
N ALA A 151 17.47 -4.89 0.47
CA ALA A 151 17.28 -3.49 0.85
C ALA A 151 18.21 -3.09 2.01
N ALA A 152 18.33 -3.94 3.03
CA ALA A 152 19.17 -3.67 4.19
C ALA A 152 20.65 -3.58 3.83
N LEU A 153 21.17 -4.53 3.05
CA LEU A 153 22.57 -4.50 2.58
C LEU A 153 22.83 -3.26 1.73
N GLN A 154 21.92 -2.91 0.81
CA GLN A 154 22.10 -1.73 -0.05
C GLN A 154 22.09 -0.41 0.74
N LEU A 155 21.29 -0.33 1.80
CA LEU A 155 21.23 0.82 2.70
C LEU A 155 22.47 0.91 3.61
N SER A 156 22.95 -0.23 4.10
CA SER A 156 24.21 -0.29 4.84
C SER A 156 25.39 0.16 3.98
N GLU A 157 25.47 -0.32 2.73
CA GLU A 157 26.48 0.13 1.75
C GLU A 157 26.41 1.64 1.48
N ALA A 158 25.23 2.25 1.60
CA ALA A 158 25.02 3.69 1.47
C ALA A 158 25.33 4.47 2.76
N GLY A 159 25.71 3.79 3.85
CA GLY A 159 26.12 4.39 5.12
C GLY A 159 25.01 4.59 6.15
N PHE A 160 23.83 4.01 5.93
CA PHE A 160 22.72 4.07 6.89
C PHE A 160 22.83 2.95 7.93
N LYS A 161 22.41 3.23 9.16
CA LYS A 161 22.18 2.16 10.15
C LYS A 161 20.84 1.51 9.86
N VAL A 162 20.81 0.19 9.76
CA VAL A 162 19.60 -0.54 9.39
C VAL A 162 19.18 -1.45 10.53
N LYS A 163 17.89 -1.44 10.85
CA LYS A 163 17.26 -2.37 11.78
C LYS A 163 16.38 -3.30 10.97
N ILE A 164 16.58 -4.61 11.05
CA ILE A 164 15.71 -5.60 10.41
C ILE A 164 14.80 -6.22 11.47
N VAL A 165 13.49 -6.23 11.21
CA VAL A 165 12.49 -6.93 12.02
C VAL A 165 11.99 -8.13 11.22
N GLU A 166 12.27 -9.34 11.71
CA GLU A 166 11.83 -10.59 11.11
C GLU A 166 10.96 -11.38 12.10
N LYS A 167 9.77 -11.75 11.65
CA LYS A 167 8.77 -12.47 12.44
C LYS A 167 9.25 -13.85 12.86
N ASN A 168 9.95 -14.55 11.97
CA ASN A 168 10.43 -15.90 12.21
C ASN A 168 11.78 -15.92 12.95
N PRO A 169 12.22 -17.09 13.45
CA PRO A 169 13.51 -17.22 14.13
C PRO A 169 14.74 -17.09 13.23
N SER A 170 14.55 -16.93 11.93
CA SER A 170 15.60 -16.73 10.94
C SER A 170 15.14 -15.86 9.79
N ILE A 171 16.06 -15.06 9.25
CA ILE A 171 15.91 -14.45 7.91
C ILE A 171 16.02 -15.50 6.81
N GLY A 172 15.68 -15.13 5.58
CA GLY A 172 15.75 -15.92 4.35
C GLY A 172 14.41 -16.05 3.63
N GLY A 173 13.31 -16.02 4.39
CA GLY A 173 11.94 -16.10 3.87
C GLY A 173 11.68 -17.37 3.03
N ARG A 174 10.68 -17.30 2.14
CA ARG A 174 10.29 -18.43 1.26
C ARG A 174 11.42 -18.91 0.34
N MET A 175 12.37 -18.04 0.00
CA MET A 175 13.51 -18.39 -0.86
C MET A 175 14.43 -19.42 -0.19
N ALA A 176 14.56 -19.40 1.14
CA ALA A 176 15.34 -20.40 1.87
C ALA A 176 14.72 -21.82 1.78
N GLN A 177 13.41 -21.92 1.56
CA GLN A 177 12.72 -23.21 1.41
C GLN A 177 12.94 -23.85 0.02
N LEU A 178 13.40 -23.08 -0.98
CA LEU A 178 13.54 -23.56 -2.36
C LEU A 178 14.81 -24.38 -2.54
N SER A 179 14.75 -25.44 -3.34
CA SER A 179 15.91 -26.23 -3.75
C SER A 179 16.75 -25.49 -4.79
N LYS A 180 16.07 -24.98 -5.83
CA LYS A 180 16.65 -24.31 -7.00
C LYS A 180 15.81 -23.11 -7.41
N THR A 181 16.39 -22.17 -8.16
CA THR A 181 15.69 -21.00 -8.71
C THR A 181 15.58 -21.06 -10.22
N PHE A 182 14.44 -20.66 -10.78
CA PHE A 182 14.25 -20.55 -12.24
C PHE A 182 14.74 -19.17 -12.74
N PRO A 183 15.02 -19.02 -14.05
CA PRO A 183 15.15 -20.10 -15.05
C PRO A 183 16.53 -20.78 -15.04
N THR A 184 17.48 -20.30 -14.24
CA THR A 184 18.90 -20.72 -14.30
C THR A 184 19.20 -22.06 -13.64
N LEU A 185 18.31 -22.56 -12.77
CA LEU A 185 18.51 -23.74 -11.93
C LEU A 185 19.69 -23.59 -10.96
N ASP A 186 19.99 -22.36 -10.53
CA ASP A 186 20.95 -22.12 -9.45
C ASP A 186 20.42 -22.71 -8.13
N CYS A 187 21.34 -23.12 -7.25
CA CYS A 187 20.99 -23.52 -5.89
C CYS A 187 20.55 -22.30 -5.09
N SER A 188 19.33 -22.32 -4.56
CA SER A 188 18.80 -21.17 -3.79
C SER A 188 19.65 -20.88 -2.54
N PRO A 189 20.03 -21.87 -1.72
CA PRO A 189 20.99 -21.65 -0.63
C PRO A 189 22.32 -21.03 -1.07
N CYS A 190 22.87 -21.38 -2.25
CA CYS A 190 24.16 -20.84 -2.70
C CYS A 190 24.13 -19.34 -2.99
N ILE A 191 22.97 -18.78 -3.35
CA ILE A 191 22.83 -17.35 -3.64
C ILE A 191 22.24 -16.56 -2.47
N LEU A 192 21.45 -17.20 -1.61
CA LEU A 192 20.82 -16.55 -0.46
C LEU A 192 21.69 -16.59 0.81
N SER A 193 22.30 -17.74 1.13
CA SER A 193 23.04 -17.90 2.39
C SER A 193 24.21 -16.92 2.54
N PRO A 194 25.00 -16.61 1.48
CA PRO A 194 26.04 -15.58 1.58
C PRO A 194 25.47 -14.21 1.96
N ARG A 195 24.31 -13.83 1.40
CA ARG A 195 23.65 -12.55 1.73
C ARG A 195 23.10 -12.52 3.15
N MET A 196 22.59 -13.64 3.65
CA MET A 196 22.18 -13.77 5.05
C MET A 196 23.39 -13.65 5.99
N ALA A 197 24.53 -14.25 5.64
CA ALA A 197 25.76 -14.13 6.41
C ALA A 197 26.32 -12.70 6.39
N GLU A 198 26.27 -12.02 5.25
CA GLU A 198 26.62 -10.59 5.15
C GLU A 198 25.81 -9.77 6.16
N VAL A 199 24.49 -9.97 6.24
CA VAL A 199 23.62 -9.32 7.23
C VAL A 199 24.01 -9.64 8.68
N GLU A 200 24.39 -10.88 8.99
CA GLU A 200 24.80 -11.30 10.34
C GLU A 200 26.10 -10.62 10.80
N THR A 201 27.00 -10.33 9.87
CA THR A 201 28.34 -9.78 10.16
C THR A 201 28.47 -8.26 9.98
N ASP A 202 27.45 -7.61 9.43
CA ASP A 202 27.48 -6.17 9.15
C ASP A 202 27.20 -5.35 10.42
N GLU A 203 28.17 -4.54 10.84
CA GLU A 203 28.09 -3.70 12.05
C GLU A 203 27.03 -2.59 11.95
N ASN A 204 26.59 -2.23 10.75
CA ASN A 204 25.53 -1.24 10.54
C ASN A 204 24.13 -1.87 10.57
N ILE A 205 24.02 -3.22 10.58
CA ILE A 205 22.75 -3.92 10.54
C ILE A 205 22.46 -4.57 11.89
N LEU A 206 21.36 -4.18 12.51
CA LEU A 206 20.85 -4.78 13.73
C LEU A 206 19.65 -5.68 13.42
N LEU A 207 19.79 -6.99 13.65
CA LEU A 207 18.78 -7.99 13.32
C LEU A 207 17.95 -8.38 14.54
N TYR A 208 16.64 -8.12 14.47
CA TYR A 208 15.64 -8.56 15.42
C TYR A 208 14.80 -9.70 14.82
N THR A 209 15.18 -10.96 15.10
CA THR A 209 14.33 -12.14 14.80
C THR A 209 13.33 -12.40 15.91
N ASN A 210 12.31 -13.21 15.64
CA ASN A 210 11.15 -13.40 16.54
C ASN A 210 10.46 -12.07 16.89
N SER A 211 10.46 -11.11 15.96
CA SER A 211 9.99 -9.75 16.24
C SER A 211 8.91 -9.29 15.29
N GLU A 212 7.92 -8.58 15.83
CA GLU A 212 6.82 -8.00 15.07
C GLU A 212 6.60 -6.54 15.48
N VAL A 213 6.14 -5.71 14.55
CA VAL A 213 5.84 -4.30 14.80
C VAL A 213 4.53 -4.19 15.57
N GLU A 214 4.56 -3.48 16.70
CA GLU A 214 3.40 -3.30 17.56
C GLU A 214 2.74 -1.93 17.39
N LYS A 215 3.54 -0.86 17.36
CA LYS A 215 3.03 0.50 17.20
C LYS A 215 4.01 1.34 16.39
N VAL A 216 3.47 2.22 15.53
CA VAL A 216 4.26 3.22 14.82
C VAL A 216 3.63 4.60 15.03
N SER A 217 4.39 5.52 15.60
CA SER A 217 4.02 6.93 15.71
C SER A 217 5.08 7.82 15.04
N GLY A 218 4.88 9.14 15.11
CA GLY A 218 5.72 10.10 14.42
C GLY A 218 5.42 10.21 12.92
N GLY A 219 6.39 10.74 12.18
CA GLY A 219 6.22 11.14 10.79
C GLY A 219 7.47 10.92 9.94
N PRO A 220 7.40 11.28 8.65
CA PRO A 220 8.51 11.10 7.71
C PRO A 220 9.80 11.70 8.27
N GLY A 221 10.86 10.89 8.39
CA GLY A 221 12.14 11.33 8.94
C GLY A 221 12.31 11.19 10.47
N ASN A 222 11.22 10.94 11.21
CA ASN A 222 11.24 10.75 12.66
C ASN A 222 10.08 9.82 13.10
N PHE A 223 10.19 8.55 12.75
CA PHE A 223 9.26 7.51 13.20
C PHE A 223 9.74 6.90 14.52
N HIS A 224 8.79 6.74 15.44
CA HIS A 224 8.98 5.98 16.67
C HIS A 224 8.25 4.64 16.51
N VAL A 225 9.00 3.55 16.51
CA VAL A 225 8.48 2.20 16.26
C VAL A 225 8.71 1.32 17.47
N SER A 226 7.62 0.90 18.11
CA SER A 226 7.67 -0.12 19.16
C SER A 226 7.52 -1.50 18.53
N ILE A 227 8.44 -2.40 18.84
CA ILE A 227 8.41 -3.80 18.42
C ILE A 227 8.25 -4.73 19.62
N ILE A 228 7.54 -5.83 19.43
CA ILE A 228 7.54 -6.95 20.38
C ILE A 228 8.59 -7.94 19.89
N ASN A 229 9.67 -8.10 20.65
CA ASN A 229 10.65 -9.16 20.46
C ASN A 229 10.27 -10.35 21.35
N LYS A 230 9.73 -11.40 20.74
CA LYS A 230 9.30 -12.61 21.44
C LYS A 230 10.49 -13.39 21.95
N ALA A 231 10.31 -14.04 23.09
CA ALA A 231 11.32 -14.91 23.69
C ALA A 231 11.83 -15.93 22.68
N ARG A 232 13.16 -16.02 22.54
CA ARG A 232 13.83 -17.04 21.70
C ARG A 232 14.10 -18.31 22.51
N GLY A 233 14.29 -18.15 23.81
CA GLY A 233 14.67 -19.23 24.74
C GLY A 233 16.10 -19.73 24.53
N VAL A 234 16.85 -19.18 23.58
CA VAL A 234 18.24 -19.50 23.28
C VAL A 234 18.99 -18.20 22.97
N ASP A 235 20.06 -17.95 23.70
CA ASP A 235 21.01 -16.86 23.47
C ASP A 235 21.79 -17.16 22.18
N SER A 236 21.57 -16.36 21.14
CA SER A 236 22.17 -16.56 19.82
C SER A 236 23.68 -16.42 19.82
N ASP A 237 24.22 -15.55 20.66
CA ASP A 237 25.64 -15.21 20.68
C ASP A 237 26.47 -16.29 21.38
N LYS A 238 25.85 -17.02 22.32
CA LYS A 238 26.47 -18.17 22.99
C LYS A 238 26.26 -19.49 22.24
N CYS A 239 25.22 -19.60 21.42
CA CYS A 239 24.83 -20.88 20.83
C CYS A 239 25.89 -21.42 19.85
N LEU A 240 26.46 -22.59 20.15
CA LEU A 240 27.42 -23.26 19.25
C LEU A 240 26.76 -24.04 18.10
N LYS A 241 25.43 -24.02 17.97
CA LYS A 241 24.67 -24.78 16.96
C LYS A 241 24.99 -26.29 16.92
N CYS A 242 25.41 -26.89 18.04
CA CYS A 242 25.90 -28.27 18.09
C CYS A 242 24.82 -29.37 18.03
N GLY A 243 23.54 -29.04 18.24
CA GLY A 243 22.41 -29.97 18.14
C GLY A 243 22.19 -30.96 19.30
N ARG A 244 22.99 -30.91 20.36
CA ARG A 244 22.78 -31.77 21.55
C ARG A 244 21.40 -31.57 22.18
N CYS A 245 20.92 -30.33 22.21
CA CYS A 245 19.66 -29.97 22.84
C CYS A 245 18.43 -30.55 22.11
N SER A 246 18.45 -30.65 20.78
CA SER A 246 17.35 -31.26 20.02
C SER A 246 17.37 -32.79 20.13
N GLN A 247 18.53 -33.41 20.24
CA GLN A 247 18.66 -34.88 20.41
C GLN A 247 18.01 -35.39 21.69
N VAL A 248 18.05 -34.61 22.78
CA VAL A 248 17.45 -34.97 24.06
C VAL A 248 15.99 -34.53 24.20
N CYS A 249 15.47 -33.70 23.28
CA CYS A 249 14.11 -33.19 23.37
C CYS A 249 13.08 -34.29 23.04
N PRO A 250 12.16 -34.64 23.97
CA PRO A 250 11.21 -35.74 23.75
C PRO A 250 10.00 -35.32 22.90
N LYS A 251 9.74 -34.02 22.73
CA LYS A 251 8.56 -33.51 22.02
C LYS A 251 8.83 -33.41 20.52
N GLU A 252 7.91 -33.96 19.72
CA GLU A 252 7.86 -33.77 18.27
C GLU A 252 6.73 -32.82 17.89
N VAL A 253 7.00 -31.99 16.88
CA VAL A 253 6.10 -30.97 16.32
C VAL A 253 6.27 -31.00 14.79
N PRO A 254 5.20 -30.92 13.98
CA PRO A 254 5.34 -30.77 12.53
C PRO A 254 6.22 -29.57 12.19
N ASN A 255 7.16 -29.74 11.25
CA ASN A 255 8.09 -28.69 10.87
C ASN A 255 7.47 -27.79 9.80
N GLU A 256 7.28 -26.52 10.15
CA GLU A 256 6.68 -25.50 9.29
C GLU A 256 7.58 -25.15 8.09
N PHE A 257 8.90 -25.17 8.26
CA PHE A 257 9.86 -24.95 7.16
C PHE A 257 9.80 -26.07 6.12
N GLU A 258 9.44 -27.28 6.57
CA GLU A 258 9.27 -28.48 5.75
C GLU A 258 7.82 -28.69 5.28
N GLU A 259 6.95 -27.69 5.45
CA GLU A 259 5.55 -27.74 5.02
C GLU A 259 4.79 -28.97 5.58
N GLY A 260 5.11 -29.33 6.83
CA GLY A 260 4.47 -30.41 7.57
C GLY A 260 4.87 -31.83 7.15
N LEU A 261 5.79 -32.00 6.20
CA LEU A 261 6.24 -33.32 5.73
C LEU A 261 7.07 -34.09 6.76
N TYR A 262 7.85 -33.36 7.57
CA TYR A 262 8.74 -33.92 8.59
C TYR A 262 8.47 -33.28 9.94
N ASN A 263 8.86 -33.97 11.01
CA ASN A 263 8.80 -33.44 12.37
C ASN A 263 10.11 -32.74 12.76
N ARG A 264 9.98 -31.65 13.52
CA ARG A 264 11.04 -31.04 14.33
C ARG A 264 10.81 -31.31 15.81
N LYS A 265 11.76 -30.89 16.64
CA LYS A 265 11.62 -30.89 18.10
C LYS A 265 11.11 -29.54 18.61
N ALA A 266 10.72 -29.46 19.88
CA ALA A 266 10.35 -28.18 20.50
C ALA A 266 11.54 -27.21 20.58
N ILE A 267 12.75 -27.70 20.85
CA ILE A 267 13.99 -26.94 20.61
C ILE A 267 14.59 -27.36 19.28
N TYR A 268 14.71 -26.42 18.35
CA TYR A 268 15.02 -26.74 16.95
C TYR A 268 15.89 -25.67 16.30
N LEU A 269 16.51 -26.05 15.19
CA LEU A 269 17.17 -25.14 14.28
C LEU A 269 16.20 -24.92 13.09
N PRO A 270 15.85 -23.67 12.73
CA PRO A 270 14.87 -23.41 11.67
C PRO A 270 15.22 -24.11 10.35
N PHE A 271 16.48 -24.00 9.92
CA PHE A 271 17.08 -24.74 8.82
C PHE A 271 18.62 -24.68 8.93
N PRO A 272 19.38 -25.53 8.22
CA PRO A 272 20.82 -25.65 8.44
C PRO A 272 21.63 -24.35 8.25
N GLN A 273 21.22 -23.46 7.36
CA GLN A 273 21.86 -22.16 7.09
C GLN A 273 21.15 -20.97 7.76
N ALA A 274 20.30 -21.22 8.77
CA ALA A 274 19.55 -20.17 9.45
C ALA A 274 20.46 -19.06 10.03
N VAL A 275 19.98 -17.82 9.98
CA VAL A 275 20.60 -16.62 10.53
C VAL A 275 19.57 -15.87 11.39
N PRO A 276 19.82 -15.63 12.68
CA PRO A 276 21.05 -15.94 13.43
C PRO A 276 21.35 -17.44 13.47
N SER A 277 22.64 -17.79 13.45
CA SER A 277 23.12 -19.18 13.43
C SER A 277 22.95 -19.90 14.78
N SER A 278 21.70 -20.00 15.25
CA SER A 278 21.37 -20.54 16.57
C SER A 278 20.06 -21.32 16.58
N TYR A 279 19.93 -22.21 17.56
CA TYR A 279 18.66 -22.89 17.87
C TYR A 279 17.65 -21.88 18.45
N THR A 280 16.38 -22.28 18.48
CA THR A 280 15.29 -21.54 19.12
C THR A 280 14.37 -22.52 19.85
N LEU A 281 13.65 -22.03 20.85
CA LEU A 281 12.67 -22.80 21.60
C LEU A 281 11.24 -22.40 21.19
N ASP A 282 10.45 -23.40 20.85
CA ASP A 282 9.00 -23.30 20.72
C ASP A 282 8.36 -23.44 22.11
N PHE A 283 7.99 -22.31 22.70
CA PHE A 283 7.40 -22.26 24.04
C PHE A 283 6.00 -22.87 24.11
N GLU A 284 5.23 -22.84 23.02
CA GLU A 284 3.87 -23.40 22.97
C GLU A 284 3.90 -24.93 23.10
N ASN A 285 4.92 -25.57 22.52
CA ASN A 285 5.06 -27.02 22.53
C ASN A 285 6.06 -27.54 23.60
N CYS A 286 6.80 -26.66 24.27
CA CYS A 286 7.79 -27.04 25.28
C CYS A 286 7.15 -27.70 26.52
N LEU A 287 7.71 -28.83 26.97
CA LEU A 287 7.24 -29.54 28.17
C LEU A 287 7.84 -29.02 29.49
N GLY A 288 8.79 -28.08 29.44
CA GLY A 288 9.49 -27.58 30.63
C GLY A 288 10.42 -28.59 31.33
N CYS A 289 10.77 -29.71 30.68
CA CYS A 289 11.52 -30.82 31.30
C CYS A 289 13.02 -30.56 31.57
N ARG A 290 13.57 -29.43 31.11
CA ARG A 290 14.97 -28.98 31.31
C ARG A 290 16.09 -29.84 30.71
N GLN A 291 15.79 -30.98 30.09
CA GLN A 291 16.81 -31.86 29.48
C GLN A 291 17.71 -31.13 28.46
N CYS A 292 17.13 -30.24 27.65
CA CYS A 292 17.90 -29.46 26.68
C CYS A 292 18.89 -28.49 27.36
N VAL A 293 18.52 -27.92 28.51
CA VAL A 293 19.38 -27.02 29.31
C VAL A 293 20.58 -27.80 29.84
N GLU A 294 20.35 -28.98 30.43
CA GLU A 294 21.41 -29.85 30.95
C GLU A 294 22.37 -30.34 29.85
N ALA A 295 21.87 -30.53 28.63
CA ALA A 295 22.68 -30.95 27.49
C ALA A 295 23.49 -29.80 26.84
N CYS A 296 23.22 -28.53 27.19
CA CYS A 296 23.86 -27.37 26.58
C CYS A 296 25.24 -27.12 27.20
N PRO A 297 26.35 -27.18 26.43
CA PRO A 297 27.70 -27.03 26.99
C PRO A 297 28.10 -25.58 27.30
N VAL A 298 27.26 -24.61 26.94
CA VAL A 298 27.56 -23.16 26.97
C VAL A 298 26.45 -22.35 27.64
N ASP A 299 25.53 -23.02 28.33
CA ASP A 299 24.43 -22.39 29.07
C ASP A 299 23.64 -21.35 28.27
N ALA A 300 23.44 -21.61 26.97
CA ALA A 300 22.75 -20.69 26.07
C ALA A 300 21.21 -20.77 26.18
N ILE A 301 20.65 -21.81 26.82
CA ILE A 301 19.20 -22.05 26.83
C ILE A 301 18.58 -21.46 28.09
N ASN A 302 17.59 -20.59 27.93
CA ASN A 302 16.84 -19.98 29.02
C ASN A 302 15.33 -20.24 28.86
N LEU A 303 14.78 -21.12 29.70
CA LEU A 303 13.34 -21.44 29.69
C LEU A 303 12.48 -20.33 30.32
N GLU A 304 13.09 -19.36 30.99
CA GLU A 304 12.43 -18.21 31.62
C GLU A 304 12.61 -16.93 30.80
N ASP A 305 13.09 -17.04 29.55
CA ASP A 305 13.17 -15.91 28.62
C ASP A 305 11.76 -15.33 28.38
N LYS A 306 11.68 -14.01 28.28
CA LYS A 306 10.41 -13.28 28.20
C LYS A 306 10.43 -12.35 27.02
N ASP A 307 9.23 -12.11 26.50
CA ASP A 307 8.99 -11.10 25.48
C ASP A 307 9.42 -9.73 25.99
N ARG A 308 9.97 -8.93 25.08
CA ARG A 308 10.49 -7.59 25.35
C ARG A 308 9.85 -6.60 24.40
N LEU A 309 9.44 -5.46 24.92
CA LEU A 309 9.12 -4.29 24.10
C LEU A 309 10.41 -3.50 23.87
N ILE A 310 10.69 -3.20 22.60
CA ILE A 310 11.86 -2.44 22.19
C ILE A 310 11.39 -1.27 21.34
N ASP A 311 11.77 -0.06 21.72
CA ASP A 311 11.48 1.16 20.98
C ASP A 311 12.64 1.50 20.04
N LEU A 312 12.30 1.79 18.78
CA LEU A 312 13.24 2.05 17.70
C LEU A 312 12.91 3.40 17.07
N ASP A 313 13.88 4.30 17.05
CA ASP A 313 13.77 5.56 16.29
C ASP A 313 14.38 5.38 14.90
N VAL A 314 13.62 5.70 13.85
CA VAL A 314 14.05 5.55 12.46
C VAL A 314 13.53 6.69 11.59
N GLY A 315 14.30 7.09 10.57
CA GLY A 315 13.89 8.11 9.62
C GLY A 315 12.98 7.57 8.52
N SER A 316 13.10 6.28 8.21
CA SER A 316 12.40 5.65 7.10
C SER A 316 12.09 4.18 7.37
N ILE A 317 11.07 3.65 6.70
CA ILE A 317 10.60 2.28 6.84
C ILE A 317 10.46 1.61 5.45
N VAL A 318 10.97 0.39 5.30
CA VAL A 318 10.79 -0.46 4.11
C VAL A 318 10.03 -1.71 4.49
N VAL A 319 8.89 -1.96 3.85
CA VAL A 319 8.06 -3.14 4.08
C VAL A 319 8.34 -4.21 3.02
N ALA A 320 8.82 -5.37 3.46
CA ALA A 320 9.24 -6.50 2.62
C ALA A 320 8.75 -7.85 3.19
N THR A 321 7.50 -7.89 3.66
CA THR A 321 6.90 -9.00 4.40
C THR A 321 6.62 -10.27 3.58
N GLY A 322 6.77 -10.22 2.26
CA GLY A 322 6.65 -11.39 1.39
C GLY A 322 5.21 -11.83 1.13
N PHE A 323 4.96 -13.13 1.16
CA PHE A 323 3.66 -13.74 0.89
C PHE A 323 3.44 -15.05 1.65
N ASP A 324 2.18 -15.47 1.70
CA ASP A 324 1.74 -16.79 2.09
C ASP A 324 0.96 -17.48 0.95
N LEU A 325 0.72 -18.79 1.09
CA LEU A 325 -0.19 -19.51 0.21
C LEU A 325 -1.65 -19.31 0.64
N ILE A 326 -2.55 -19.33 -0.34
CA ILE A 326 -3.99 -19.24 -0.12
C ILE A 326 -4.49 -20.27 0.89
N GLU A 327 -5.54 -19.94 1.63
CA GLU A 327 -6.03 -20.82 2.69
C GLU A 327 -6.56 -22.15 2.15
N ASN A 328 -6.18 -23.23 2.81
CA ASN A 328 -6.62 -24.60 2.56
C ASN A 328 -8.14 -24.75 2.34
N GLU A 329 -8.97 -24.00 3.08
CA GLU A 329 -10.43 -24.01 2.93
C GLU A 329 -10.90 -23.65 1.51
N LYS A 330 -10.21 -22.72 0.84
CA LYS A 330 -10.52 -22.31 -0.53
C LYS A 330 -10.13 -23.36 -1.58
N LEU A 331 -9.31 -24.34 -1.20
CA LEU A 331 -8.83 -25.42 -2.06
C LEU A 331 -9.49 -26.78 -1.76
N ARG A 332 -10.56 -26.82 -0.94
CA ARG A 332 -11.24 -28.07 -0.55
C ARG A 332 -11.66 -28.96 -1.70
N SER A 333 -12.02 -28.41 -2.86
CA SER A 333 -12.40 -29.19 -4.05
C SER A 333 -11.25 -30.05 -4.62
N TYR A 334 -10.01 -29.75 -4.23
CA TYR A 334 -8.84 -30.52 -4.61
C TYR A 334 -8.47 -31.62 -3.60
N HIS A 335 -9.25 -31.80 -2.53
CA HIS A 335 -9.01 -32.87 -1.54
C HIS A 335 -7.62 -32.81 -0.88
N ILE A 336 -7.19 -31.61 -0.50
CA ILE A 336 -5.89 -31.33 0.15
C ILE A 336 -5.66 -32.07 1.47
N GLU A 337 -6.72 -32.61 2.08
CA GLU A 337 -6.62 -33.49 3.25
C GLU A 337 -6.00 -34.86 2.92
N ASN A 338 -5.95 -35.21 1.64
CA ASN A 338 -5.36 -36.46 1.18
C ASN A 338 -3.85 -36.29 0.96
N ASP A 339 -3.07 -37.24 1.49
CA ASP A 339 -1.61 -37.19 1.42
C ASP A 339 -1.02 -37.28 0.01
N GLN A 340 -1.80 -37.71 -0.99
CA GLN A 340 -1.40 -37.75 -2.39
C GLN A 340 -1.69 -36.44 -3.13
N VAL A 341 -2.32 -35.47 -2.46
CA VAL A 341 -2.51 -34.10 -2.95
C VAL A 341 -1.59 -33.20 -2.14
N ILE A 342 -0.56 -32.67 -2.79
CA ILE A 342 0.51 -31.90 -2.13
C ILE A 342 0.66 -30.52 -2.76
N ASP A 343 1.20 -29.57 -2.03
CA ASP A 343 1.56 -28.25 -2.58
C ASP A 343 2.90 -28.28 -3.30
N ALA A 344 3.07 -27.38 -4.27
CA ALA A 344 4.34 -27.22 -4.98
C ALA A 344 5.51 -26.88 -4.03
N LEU A 345 5.24 -26.22 -2.89
CA LEU A 345 6.28 -25.98 -1.87
C LEU A 345 6.73 -27.28 -1.18
N GLN A 346 5.82 -28.23 -0.95
CA GLN A 346 6.18 -29.57 -0.43
C GLN A 346 7.08 -30.32 -1.43
N VAL A 347 6.88 -30.14 -2.73
CA VAL A 347 7.77 -30.71 -3.74
C VAL A 347 9.20 -30.15 -3.64
N GLU A 348 9.39 -28.85 -3.32
CA GLU A 348 10.74 -28.32 -3.07
C GLU A 348 11.43 -29.07 -1.93
N ARG A 349 10.69 -29.30 -0.84
CA ARG A 349 11.19 -29.99 0.35
C ARG A 349 11.48 -31.47 0.08
N LEU A 350 10.67 -32.13 -0.74
CA LEU A 350 10.92 -33.50 -1.20
C LEU A 350 12.14 -33.58 -2.12
N ILE A 351 12.31 -32.63 -3.05
CA ILE A 351 13.52 -32.57 -3.89
C ILE A 351 14.75 -32.46 -2.99
N GLU A 352 14.74 -31.52 -2.03
CA GLU A 352 15.87 -31.25 -1.16
C GLU A 352 16.18 -32.43 -0.23
N ASN A 353 15.21 -32.95 0.52
CA ASN A 353 15.46 -33.96 1.56
C ASN A 353 15.52 -35.40 1.04
N GLU A 354 14.88 -35.71 -0.10
CA GLU A 354 14.83 -37.09 -0.62
C GLU A 354 15.73 -37.23 -1.85
N LEU A 355 15.52 -36.41 -2.88
CA LEU A 355 16.17 -36.63 -4.17
C LEU A 355 17.64 -36.24 -4.18
N THR A 356 18.05 -35.18 -3.46
CA THR A 356 19.47 -34.84 -3.36
C THR A 356 20.26 -35.87 -2.55
N GLU A 357 19.61 -36.61 -1.65
CA GLU A 357 20.20 -37.74 -0.93
C GLU A 357 20.25 -39.03 -1.76
N GLY A 358 19.78 -39.00 -3.01
CA GLY A 358 19.76 -40.15 -3.92
C GLY A 358 18.60 -41.12 -3.66
N LYS A 359 17.60 -40.73 -2.87
CA LYS A 359 16.38 -41.52 -2.65
C LYS A 359 15.40 -41.34 -3.80
N VAL A 360 14.36 -42.19 -3.84
CA VAL A 360 13.25 -42.10 -4.79
C VAL A 360 11.98 -41.68 -4.07
N LEU A 361 11.09 -40.97 -4.76
CA LEU A 361 9.78 -40.64 -4.20
C LEU A 361 8.95 -41.91 -4.03
N THR A 362 8.31 -42.02 -2.87
CA THR A 362 7.40 -43.13 -2.54
C THR A 362 6.04 -42.59 -2.08
N THR A 363 5.00 -43.40 -2.25
CA THR A 363 3.70 -43.17 -1.62
C THR A 363 3.78 -43.56 -0.14
N LYS A 364 2.78 -43.20 0.68
CA LYS A 364 2.72 -43.68 2.08
C LYS A 364 2.71 -45.21 2.23
N LYS A 365 2.30 -45.94 1.19
CA LYS A 365 2.34 -47.42 1.15
C LYS A 365 3.75 -47.97 0.85
N GLY A 366 4.72 -47.10 0.56
CA GLY A 366 6.10 -47.46 0.19
C GLY A 366 6.30 -47.72 -1.30
N ASP A 367 5.26 -47.59 -2.12
CA ASP A 367 5.34 -47.82 -3.56
C ASP A 367 6.06 -46.66 -4.25
N ARG A 368 6.88 -46.98 -5.26
CA ARG A 368 7.58 -45.97 -6.06
C ARG A 368 6.57 -45.14 -6.86
N VAL A 369 6.69 -43.82 -6.76
CA VAL A 369 5.92 -42.86 -7.55
C VAL A 369 6.33 -42.93 -9.01
N LYS A 370 5.37 -43.14 -9.91
CA LYS A 370 5.55 -43.30 -11.37
C LYS A 370 4.92 -42.16 -12.17
N SER A 371 4.00 -41.41 -11.57
CA SER A 371 3.22 -40.38 -12.25
C SER A 371 2.83 -39.22 -11.33
N ILE A 372 2.96 -37.98 -11.83
CA ILE A 372 2.58 -36.75 -11.11
C ILE A 372 1.77 -35.83 -12.04
N ALA A 373 0.71 -35.22 -11.51
CA ALA A 373 -0.04 -34.15 -12.17
C ALA A 373 0.16 -32.81 -11.46
N TYR A 374 0.68 -31.80 -12.14
CA TYR A 374 0.65 -30.42 -11.66
C TYR A 374 -0.62 -29.72 -12.10
N LEU A 375 -1.31 -29.10 -11.14
CA LEU A 375 -2.52 -28.32 -11.36
C LEU A 375 -2.19 -26.84 -11.23
N LEU A 376 -2.07 -26.14 -12.36
CA LEU A 376 -1.79 -24.70 -12.36
C LEU A 376 -3.03 -23.89 -12.03
N CYS A 377 -2.80 -22.68 -11.54
CA CYS A 377 -3.85 -21.73 -11.16
C CYS A 377 -4.81 -22.29 -10.09
N THR A 378 -4.33 -23.16 -9.19
CA THR A 378 -5.11 -23.60 -8.02
C THR A 378 -5.27 -22.41 -7.07
N GLY A 379 -6.51 -21.93 -6.94
CA GLY A 379 -6.84 -20.73 -6.19
C GLY A 379 -6.43 -19.40 -6.85
N SER A 380 -5.71 -19.38 -7.98
CA SER A 380 -5.40 -18.15 -8.75
C SER A 380 -6.32 -18.02 -9.95
N ARG A 381 -6.55 -16.80 -10.42
CA ARG A 381 -7.44 -16.51 -11.56
C ARG A 381 -8.81 -17.17 -11.40
N ASP A 382 -9.30 -17.14 -10.17
CA ASP A 382 -10.53 -17.81 -9.73
C ASP A 382 -11.31 -16.87 -8.81
N PRO A 383 -12.09 -15.92 -9.35
CA PRO A 383 -12.80 -14.92 -8.55
C PRO A 383 -13.91 -15.50 -7.66
N HIS A 384 -14.30 -16.77 -7.87
CA HIS A 384 -15.38 -17.41 -7.11
C HIS A 384 -14.86 -18.28 -5.97
N ARG A 385 -13.71 -18.95 -6.17
CA ARG A 385 -13.16 -19.91 -5.19
C ARG A 385 -11.79 -19.50 -4.64
N GLY A 386 -11.13 -18.49 -5.20
CA GLY A 386 -9.81 -18.05 -4.80
C GLY A 386 -9.60 -16.55 -5.00
N VAL A 387 -8.47 -16.18 -5.59
CA VAL A 387 -8.14 -14.80 -5.94
C VAL A 387 -8.31 -14.56 -7.44
N SER A 388 -8.73 -13.35 -7.81
CA SER A 388 -9.00 -12.96 -9.20
C SER A 388 -7.72 -12.77 -10.03
N TYR A 389 -6.59 -12.49 -9.37
CA TYR A 389 -5.31 -12.21 -10.03
C TYR A 389 -4.48 -13.48 -10.29
N CYS A 390 -3.43 -13.32 -11.09
CA CYS A 390 -2.44 -14.36 -11.37
C CYS A 390 -1.28 -14.26 -10.39
N SER A 391 -0.79 -15.39 -9.88
CA SER A 391 0.36 -15.42 -8.95
C SER A 391 1.74 -15.28 -9.60
N SER A 392 1.81 -14.97 -10.90
CA SER A 392 3.01 -14.73 -11.71
C SER A 392 4.05 -15.86 -11.84
N ILE A 393 4.33 -16.63 -10.78
CA ILE A 393 5.47 -17.57 -10.70
C ILE A 393 5.08 -19.05 -10.78
N CYS A 394 3.78 -19.37 -10.78
CA CYS A 394 3.32 -20.76 -10.74
C CYS A 394 3.68 -21.57 -11.99
N CYS A 395 3.60 -20.96 -13.17
CA CYS A 395 4.05 -21.58 -14.41
C CYS A 395 5.56 -21.88 -14.38
N PRO A 396 6.45 -20.91 -14.10
CA PRO A 396 7.89 -21.17 -14.13
C PRO A 396 8.39 -22.09 -13.02
N TYR A 397 7.89 -22.00 -11.77
CA TYR A 397 8.33 -22.95 -10.75
C TYR A 397 7.87 -24.37 -11.05
N THR A 398 6.70 -24.55 -11.67
CA THR A 398 6.20 -25.88 -12.04
C THR A 398 7.09 -26.52 -13.09
N ILE A 399 7.47 -25.75 -14.12
CA ILE A 399 8.41 -26.19 -15.16
C ILE A 399 9.77 -26.53 -14.53
N LYS A 400 10.26 -25.68 -13.62
CA LYS A 400 11.49 -25.94 -12.87
C LYS A 400 11.44 -27.27 -12.12
N GLN A 401 10.41 -27.47 -11.31
CA GLN A 401 10.25 -28.69 -10.53
C GLN A 401 10.11 -29.92 -11.45
N ALA A 402 9.33 -29.82 -12.54
CA ALA A 402 9.18 -30.91 -13.50
C ALA A 402 10.51 -31.29 -14.17
N ILE A 403 11.34 -30.30 -14.57
CA ILE A 403 12.68 -30.54 -15.11
C ILE A 403 13.58 -31.23 -14.08
N LEU A 404 13.58 -30.76 -12.83
CA LEU A 404 14.38 -31.34 -11.75
C LEU A 404 13.94 -32.79 -11.46
N LEU A 405 12.64 -33.02 -11.35
CA LEU A 405 12.08 -34.36 -11.16
C LEU A 405 12.46 -35.28 -12.31
N LYS A 406 12.39 -34.84 -13.57
CA LYS A 406 12.87 -35.63 -14.72
C LYS A 406 14.37 -35.92 -14.68
N LYS A 407 15.17 -35.00 -14.16
CA LYS A 407 16.62 -35.19 -14.01
C LYS A 407 16.96 -36.26 -12.98
N PHE A 408 16.29 -36.25 -11.81
CA PHE A 408 16.49 -37.25 -10.76
C PHE A 408 15.77 -38.57 -11.06
N LEU A 409 14.58 -38.50 -11.66
CA LEU A 409 13.67 -39.62 -11.91
C LEU A 409 13.25 -39.66 -13.40
N PRO A 410 14.14 -40.11 -14.32
CA PRO A 410 13.87 -40.08 -15.77
C PRO A 410 12.61 -40.84 -16.21
N TYR A 411 12.23 -41.88 -15.45
CA TYR A 411 11.06 -42.72 -15.70
C TYR A 411 9.73 -42.05 -15.32
N LEU A 412 9.76 -40.97 -14.54
CA LEU A 412 8.56 -40.35 -13.97
C LEU A 412 7.72 -39.71 -15.08
N LYS A 413 6.43 -40.04 -15.16
CA LYS A 413 5.48 -39.36 -16.05
C LYS A 413 5.00 -38.09 -15.36
N ILE A 414 5.08 -36.96 -16.05
CA ILE A 414 4.65 -35.67 -15.50
C ILE A 414 3.65 -35.04 -16.45
N TYR A 415 2.49 -34.69 -15.91
CA TYR A 415 1.42 -33.95 -16.57
C TYR A 415 1.34 -32.56 -15.95
N ILE A 416 1.24 -31.53 -16.78
CA ILE A 416 1.03 -30.15 -16.35
C ILE A 416 -0.28 -29.67 -16.96
N TYR A 417 -1.27 -29.43 -16.11
CA TYR A 417 -2.58 -28.93 -16.49
C TYR A 417 -2.61 -27.42 -16.36
N TYR A 418 -2.91 -26.70 -17.44
CA TYR A 418 -2.78 -25.25 -17.51
C TYR A 418 -3.91 -24.59 -18.31
N THR A 419 -4.16 -23.31 -18.02
CA THR A 419 -5.00 -22.45 -18.88
C THR A 419 -4.15 -21.61 -19.82
N ASP A 420 -3.13 -20.93 -19.29
CA ASP A 420 -2.15 -20.20 -20.10
C ASP A 420 -0.75 -20.44 -19.53
N MET A 421 0.23 -20.64 -20.40
CA MET A 421 1.62 -20.80 -19.98
C MET A 421 2.31 -19.43 -19.94
N ARG A 422 2.43 -18.86 -18.73
CA ARG A 422 2.96 -17.50 -18.53
C ARG A 422 4.47 -17.53 -18.27
N MET A 423 5.24 -17.63 -19.35
CA MET A 423 6.70 -17.73 -19.35
C MET A 423 7.34 -16.41 -19.83
N THR A 424 7.06 -15.34 -19.10
CA THR A 424 7.48 -13.98 -19.45
C THR A 424 8.89 -13.66 -18.94
N GLY A 425 9.71 -13.02 -19.77
CA GLY A 425 11.07 -12.60 -19.40
C GLY A 425 12.15 -13.32 -20.20
N ARG A 426 13.42 -12.97 -19.91
CA ARG A 426 14.56 -13.53 -20.64
C ARG A 426 14.78 -15.00 -20.28
N GLY A 427 14.79 -15.88 -21.27
CA GLY A 427 15.10 -17.31 -21.11
C GLY A 427 13.94 -18.19 -20.65
N PHE A 428 12.78 -17.62 -20.29
CA PHE A 428 11.63 -18.40 -19.80
C PHE A 428 10.98 -19.26 -20.90
N GLU A 429 10.89 -18.77 -22.13
CA GLU A 429 10.36 -19.56 -23.26
C GLU A 429 11.28 -20.73 -23.64
N ASP A 430 12.60 -20.52 -23.62
CA ASP A 430 13.56 -21.60 -23.86
C ASP A 430 13.50 -22.63 -22.72
N PHE A 431 13.29 -22.20 -21.48
CA PHE A 431 13.09 -23.07 -20.33
C PHE A 431 11.82 -23.92 -20.46
N TYR A 432 10.73 -23.35 -21.00
CA TYR A 432 9.53 -24.10 -21.35
C TYR A 432 9.78 -25.12 -22.47
N ARG A 433 10.52 -24.73 -23.52
CA ARG A 433 10.90 -25.64 -24.60
C ARG A 433 11.71 -26.83 -24.08
N GLU A 434 12.68 -26.59 -23.19
CA GLU A 434 13.47 -27.64 -22.55
C GLU A 434 12.58 -28.66 -21.82
N ALA A 435 11.56 -28.21 -21.09
CA ALA A 435 10.65 -29.11 -20.40
C ALA A 435 9.88 -30.01 -21.39
N ARG A 436 9.42 -29.47 -22.51
CA ARG A 436 8.75 -30.25 -23.57
C ARG A 436 9.69 -31.30 -24.18
N GLU A 437 10.94 -30.93 -24.43
CA GLU A 437 11.96 -31.85 -24.96
C GLU A 437 12.28 -33.00 -24.00
N LYS A 438 12.11 -32.81 -22.69
CA LYS A 438 12.23 -33.87 -21.67
C LYS A 438 11.00 -34.78 -21.56
N GLY A 439 10.03 -34.64 -22.45
CA GLY A 439 8.82 -35.46 -22.48
C GLY A 439 7.87 -35.19 -21.32
N ILE A 440 7.85 -33.95 -20.82
CA ILE A 440 6.80 -33.47 -19.91
C ILE A 440 5.55 -33.16 -20.74
N MET A 441 4.40 -33.66 -20.30
CA MET A 441 3.13 -33.50 -21.02
C MET A 441 2.40 -32.26 -20.52
N PHE A 442 1.94 -31.43 -21.44
CA PHE A 442 1.15 -30.23 -21.16
C PHE A 442 -0.27 -30.46 -21.67
N ILE A 443 -1.26 -30.31 -20.80
CA ILE A 443 -2.68 -30.51 -21.10
C ILE A 443 -3.36 -29.16 -20.93
N HIS A 444 -3.98 -28.65 -22.00
CA HIS A 444 -4.59 -27.33 -22.02
C HIS A 444 -6.00 -27.42 -21.43
N GLY A 445 -6.10 -27.29 -20.11
CA GLY A 445 -7.37 -27.31 -19.39
C GLY A 445 -7.14 -27.14 -17.89
N LYS A 446 -8.10 -26.55 -17.19
CA LYS A 446 -8.08 -26.38 -15.73
C LYS A 446 -8.96 -27.45 -15.06
N PRO A 447 -8.40 -28.41 -14.32
CA PRO A 447 -9.19 -29.37 -13.56
C PRO A 447 -9.98 -28.67 -12.45
N ALA A 448 -11.23 -29.08 -12.29
CA ALA A 448 -12.10 -28.56 -11.23
C ALA A 448 -11.76 -29.17 -9.86
N GLU A 449 -11.31 -30.42 -9.86
CA GLU A 449 -11.09 -31.26 -8.67
C GLU A 449 -9.89 -32.18 -8.88
N ALA A 450 -9.37 -32.73 -7.79
CA ALA A 450 -8.37 -33.80 -7.78
C ALA A 450 -8.88 -34.92 -6.87
N ILE A 451 -9.49 -35.94 -7.45
CA ILE A 451 -10.33 -36.90 -6.71
C ILE A 451 -9.47 -38.08 -6.24
N PRO A 452 -9.23 -38.27 -4.93
CA PRO A 452 -8.49 -39.43 -4.45
C PRO A 452 -9.30 -40.72 -4.61
N LEU A 453 -8.66 -41.79 -5.06
CA LEU A 453 -9.32 -43.08 -5.30
C LEU A 453 -9.16 -44.03 -4.10
N PRO A 454 -10.17 -44.89 -3.79
CA PRO A 454 -10.08 -45.86 -2.69
C PRO A 454 -8.91 -46.84 -2.82
N GLU A 455 -8.63 -47.31 -4.03
CA GLU A 455 -7.52 -48.20 -4.37
C GLU A 455 -6.13 -47.53 -4.27
N GLY A 456 -6.10 -46.20 -4.23
CA GLY A 456 -4.90 -45.36 -4.20
C GLY A 456 -4.67 -44.62 -5.53
N GLY A 457 -4.02 -43.46 -5.44
CA GLY A 457 -3.86 -42.55 -6.57
C GLY A 457 -4.93 -41.46 -6.60
N VAL A 458 -4.78 -40.53 -7.52
CA VAL A 458 -5.64 -39.35 -7.69
C VAL A 458 -6.10 -39.27 -9.13
N GLU A 459 -7.42 -39.23 -9.35
CA GLU A 459 -8.02 -39.01 -10.66
C GLU A 459 -8.11 -37.51 -10.96
N ILE A 460 -7.57 -37.12 -12.12
CA ILE A 460 -7.67 -35.77 -12.68
C ILE A 460 -8.55 -35.84 -13.94
N MET A 461 -9.72 -35.22 -13.85
CA MET A 461 -10.65 -35.07 -14.96
C MET A 461 -10.59 -33.66 -15.53
N VAL A 462 -10.40 -33.54 -16.85
CA VAL A 462 -10.31 -32.25 -17.52
C VAL A 462 -10.78 -32.36 -18.98
N GLU A 463 -11.38 -31.29 -19.48
CA GLU A 463 -11.51 -31.09 -20.93
C GLU A 463 -10.21 -30.49 -21.46
N ASP A 464 -9.57 -31.17 -22.41
CA ASP A 464 -8.43 -30.63 -23.14
C ASP A 464 -8.96 -29.71 -24.25
N LEU A 465 -8.79 -28.41 -24.06
CA LEU A 465 -9.31 -27.35 -24.93
C LEU A 465 -8.69 -27.38 -26.33
N ASP A 466 -7.50 -27.95 -26.50
CA ASP A 466 -6.86 -28.08 -27.81
C ASP A 466 -7.51 -29.19 -28.67
N THR A 467 -8.04 -30.23 -28.03
CA THR A 467 -8.62 -31.40 -28.72
C THR A 467 -10.14 -31.52 -28.58
N GLY A 468 -10.75 -30.83 -27.62
CA GLY A 468 -12.16 -30.95 -27.24
C GLY A 468 -12.49 -32.28 -26.54
N LEU A 469 -11.48 -33.05 -26.11
CA LEU A 469 -11.68 -34.36 -25.49
C LEU A 469 -11.65 -34.27 -23.97
N LEU A 470 -12.60 -34.97 -23.34
CA LEU A 470 -12.57 -35.20 -21.91
C LEU A 470 -11.53 -36.27 -21.58
N THR A 471 -10.51 -35.91 -20.82
CA THR A 471 -9.43 -36.80 -20.38
C THR A 471 -9.61 -37.16 -18.91
N ARG A 472 -9.32 -38.41 -18.56
CA ARG A 472 -9.25 -38.91 -17.19
C ARG A 472 -7.90 -39.57 -16.97
N ASN A 473 -7.04 -38.93 -16.18
CA ASN A 473 -5.72 -39.46 -15.86
C ASN A 473 -5.69 -39.84 -14.37
N ILE A 474 -5.22 -41.04 -14.08
CA ILE A 474 -4.95 -41.50 -12.72
C ILE A 474 -3.45 -41.35 -12.48
N VAL A 475 -3.08 -40.59 -11.44
CA VAL A 475 -1.69 -40.31 -11.07
C VAL A 475 -1.40 -40.69 -9.62
N ASP A 476 -0.12 -40.85 -9.27
CA ASP A 476 0.27 -41.20 -7.90
C ASP A 476 0.26 -39.98 -6.98
N TYR A 477 0.54 -38.78 -7.50
CA TYR A 477 0.45 -37.51 -6.79
C TYR A 477 -0.20 -36.42 -7.67
N ALA A 478 -1.05 -35.60 -7.06
CA ALA A 478 -1.48 -34.32 -7.59
C ALA A 478 -0.73 -33.19 -6.85
N VAL A 479 -0.13 -32.27 -7.60
CA VAL A 479 0.62 -31.14 -7.06
C VAL A 479 -0.12 -29.84 -7.35
N LEU A 480 -0.52 -29.14 -6.31
CA LEU A 480 -1.22 -27.86 -6.41
C LEU A 480 -0.20 -26.73 -6.57
N SER A 481 -0.37 -25.95 -7.62
CA SER A 481 0.42 -24.73 -7.84
C SER A 481 -0.34 -23.52 -7.30
N SER A 482 -0.43 -23.49 -5.97
CA SER A 482 -1.34 -22.66 -5.19
C SER A 482 -1.08 -21.17 -5.30
N ALA A 483 -2.14 -20.38 -5.10
CA ALA A 483 -2.08 -18.93 -5.20
C ALA A 483 -1.24 -18.29 -4.09
N MET A 484 -0.50 -17.26 -4.45
CA MET A 484 0.17 -16.36 -3.52
C MET A 484 -0.82 -15.31 -3.03
N VAL A 485 -0.85 -15.09 -1.73
CA VAL A 485 -1.64 -14.04 -1.07
C VAL A 485 -0.70 -13.22 -0.16
N PRO A 486 -1.08 -11.99 0.22
CA PRO A 486 -0.28 -11.20 1.16
C PRO A 486 -0.01 -12.00 2.44
N SER A 487 1.18 -11.84 3.02
CA SER A 487 1.54 -12.53 4.27
C SER A 487 0.53 -12.24 5.37
N LYS A 488 0.24 -13.22 6.22
CA LYS A 488 -0.64 -13.07 7.38
C LYS A 488 -0.17 -11.90 8.26
N GLY A 489 -1.09 -10.98 8.57
CA GLY A 489 -0.82 -9.76 9.32
C GLY A 489 -0.48 -8.53 8.46
N THR A 490 -0.41 -8.65 7.12
CA THR A 490 -0.12 -7.49 6.24
C THR A 490 -1.14 -6.36 6.42
N THR A 491 -2.42 -6.67 6.56
CA THR A 491 -3.48 -5.66 6.81
C THR A 491 -3.32 -4.95 8.15
N GLU A 492 -3.06 -5.70 9.22
CA GLU A 492 -2.80 -5.12 10.54
C GLU A 492 -1.56 -4.22 10.52
N LEU A 493 -0.49 -4.67 9.86
CA LEU A 493 0.73 -3.89 9.69
C LEU A 493 0.48 -2.62 8.86
N ALA A 494 -0.29 -2.71 7.77
CA ALA A 494 -0.64 -1.57 6.94
C ALA A 494 -1.44 -0.52 7.74
N ASN A 495 -2.36 -0.95 8.60
CA ASN A 495 -3.10 -0.08 9.52
C ASN A 495 -2.15 0.59 10.54
N LYS A 496 -1.28 -0.19 11.21
CA LYS A 496 -0.25 0.33 12.13
C LYS A 496 0.66 1.37 11.45
N LEU A 497 1.02 1.13 10.19
CA LEU A 497 1.85 2.03 9.39
C LEU A 497 1.07 3.16 8.71
N GLY A 498 -0.27 3.18 8.76
CA GLY A 498 -1.09 4.14 8.03
C GLY A 498 -0.81 4.18 6.52
N ILE A 499 -0.65 3.01 5.89
CA ILE A 499 -0.44 2.87 4.44
C ILE A 499 -1.58 2.07 3.80
N ALA A 500 -1.88 2.36 2.53
CA ALA A 500 -3.00 1.74 1.83
C ALA A 500 -2.66 0.37 1.25
N LEU A 501 -3.69 -0.48 1.12
CA LEU A 501 -3.65 -1.72 0.35
C LEU A 501 -4.40 -1.57 -0.98
N GLY A 502 -3.98 -2.35 -1.98
CA GLY A 502 -4.67 -2.48 -3.27
C GLY A 502 -5.89 -3.40 -3.20
N GLU A 503 -6.61 -3.54 -4.33
CA GLU A 503 -7.75 -4.48 -4.46
C GLU A 503 -7.35 -5.95 -4.26
N ASP A 504 -6.06 -6.26 -4.45
CA ASP A 504 -5.44 -7.55 -4.26
C ASP A 504 -4.91 -7.78 -2.83
N LEU A 505 -5.13 -6.80 -1.93
CA LEU A 505 -4.69 -6.75 -0.54
C LEU A 505 -3.17 -6.67 -0.33
N PHE A 506 -2.39 -6.48 -1.40
CA PHE A 506 -0.97 -6.12 -1.31
C PHE A 506 -0.81 -4.63 -1.04
N ILE A 507 0.38 -4.20 -0.62
CA ILE A 507 0.65 -2.78 -0.33
C ILE A 507 0.53 -1.96 -1.61
N ALA A 508 -0.32 -0.93 -1.56
CA ALA A 508 -0.54 -0.05 -2.69
C ALA A 508 0.65 0.89 -2.88
N SER A 509 1.14 0.97 -4.12
CA SER A 509 2.12 1.97 -4.52
C SER A 509 1.46 3.33 -4.75
N LYS A 510 2.24 4.40 -4.61
CA LYS A 510 1.83 5.79 -4.84
C LYS A 510 1.34 6.00 -6.27
N HIS A 511 2.03 5.42 -7.25
CA HIS A 511 1.54 5.37 -8.62
C HIS A 511 2.12 4.18 -9.37
N VAL A 512 1.23 3.31 -9.88
CA VAL A 512 1.53 2.02 -10.55
C VAL A 512 2.61 2.04 -11.65
N LYS A 513 2.91 3.21 -12.25
CA LYS A 513 3.91 3.35 -13.32
C LYS A 513 4.98 4.41 -13.07
N LEU A 514 4.70 5.40 -12.25
CA LEU A 514 5.56 6.59 -12.09
C LEU A 514 6.33 6.53 -10.78
N ASP A 515 5.72 5.91 -9.76
CA ASP A 515 6.32 5.70 -8.46
C ASP A 515 5.78 4.38 -7.87
N PRO A 516 6.21 3.23 -8.41
CA PRO A 516 5.67 1.92 -8.04
C PRO A 516 6.23 1.40 -6.70
N ILE A 517 7.16 2.12 -6.07
CA ILE A 517 7.89 1.69 -4.87
C ILE A 517 7.47 2.46 -3.63
N SER A 518 7.24 3.77 -3.77
CA SER A 518 6.82 4.60 -2.64
C SER A 518 5.38 4.30 -2.27
N THR A 519 5.06 4.32 -0.98
CA THR A 519 3.66 4.32 -0.53
C THR A 519 3.12 5.76 -0.56
N LEU A 520 1.83 5.93 -0.25
CA LEU A 520 1.24 7.27 -0.09
C LEU A 520 1.78 8.01 1.14
N ARG A 521 2.24 7.28 2.18
CA ARG A 521 2.86 7.88 3.36
C ARG A 521 4.35 8.07 3.09
N GLU A 522 4.77 9.33 2.99
CA GLU A 522 6.18 9.68 2.77
C GLU A 522 7.09 9.05 3.86
N GLY A 523 8.30 8.64 3.47
CA GLY A 523 9.21 7.91 4.35
C GLY A 523 8.86 6.43 4.57
N ILE A 524 7.77 5.91 3.98
CA ILE A 524 7.44 4.48 3.99
C ILE A 524 7.41 3.94 2.55
N TYR A 525 8.17 2.87 2.33
CA TYR A 525 8.35 2.21 1.04
C TYR A 525 8.00 0.73 1.16
N ALA A 526 7.71 0.08 0.03
CA ALA A 526 7.47 -1.36 0.00
C ALA A 526 8.23 -2.03 -1.15
N ALA A 527 8.63 -3.28 -0.96
CA ALA A 527 9.43 -4.01 -1.93
C ALA A 527 9.15 -5.52 -1.92
N GLY A 528 9.37 -6.15 -3.07
CA GLY A 528 9.22 -7.59 -3.21
C GLY A 528 7.75 -7.98 -3.25
N VAL A 529 7.43 -9.19 -2.78
CA VAL A 529 6.05 -9.69 -2.92
C VAL A 529 5.04 -8.90 -2.07
N ALA A 530 5.49 -8.09 -1.11
CA ALA A 530 4.62 -7.21 -0.34
C ALA A 530 3.82 -6.21 -1.20
N THR A 531 4.30 -5.86 -2.41
CA THR A 531 3.62 -4.97 -3.37
C THR A 531 2.86 -5.72 -4.48
N GLY A 532 2.88 -7.06 -4.47
CA GLY A 532 2.22 -7.90 -5.47
C GLY A 532 3.07 -9.08 -5.93
N THR A 533 2.42 -10.07 -6.55
CA THR A 533 3.03 -11.37 -6.90
C THR A 533 4.11 -11.25 -7.99
N LYS A 534 5.33 -11.71 -7.67
CA LYS A 534 6.51 -11.64 -8.55
C LYS A 534 7.58 -12.65 -8.16
N ASP A 535 8.61 -12.79 -9.00
CA ASP A 535 9.74 -13.68 -8.74
C ASP A 535 10.87 -13.02 -7.92
N ILE A 536 11.94 -13.77 -7.72
CA ILE A 536 13.12 -13.33 -6.95
C ILE A 536 13.84 -12.18 -7.65
N HIS A 537 13.96 -12.22 -8.98
CA HIS A 537 14.68 -11.21 -9.74
C HIS A 537 14.00 -9.84 -9.61
N ASP A 538 12.69 -9.80 -9.84
CA ASP A 538 11.93 -8.56 -9.73
C ASP A 538 11.86 -8.07 -8.27
N SER A 539 11.80 -9.00 -7.30
CA SER A 539 11.87 -8.65 -5.87
C SER A 539 13.20 -7.98 -5.49
N VAL A 540 14.32 -8.44 -6.05
CA VAL A 540 15.64 -7.84 -5.84
C VAL A 540 15.73 -6.46 -6.50
N ILE A 541 15.15 -6.27 -7.68
CA ILE A 541 15.09 -4.96 -8.36
C ILE A 541 14.29 -3.96 -7.52
N GLU A 542 13.09 -4.34 -7.05
CA GLU A 542 12.27 -3.47 -6.21
C GLU A 542 12.95 -3.12 -4.89
N ALA A 543 13.63 -4.08 -4.26
CA ALA A 543 14.38 -3.83 -3.03
C ALA A 543 15.48 -2.79 -3.21
N LYS A 544 16.24 -2.88 -4.31
CA LYS A 544 17.26 -1.86 -4.65
C LYS A 544 16.64 -0.51 -4.98
N ALA A 545 15.49 -0.49 -5.65
CA ALA A 545 14.75 0.74 -5.91
C ALA A 545 14.25 1.38 -4.61
N ALA A 546 13.74 0.58 -3.67
CA ALA A 546 13.31 1.04 -2.35
C ALA A 546 14.49 1.63 -1.56
N ALA A 547 15.63 0.94 -1.51
CA ALA A 547 16.83 1.47 -0.88
C ALA A 547 17.26 2.82 -1.50
N SER A 548 17.23 2.94 -2.83
CA SER A 548 17.53 4.20 -3.53
C SER A 548 16.56 5.33 -3.17
N HIS A 549 15.26 5.05 -3.08
CA HIS A 549 14.26 6.03 -2.66
C HIS A 549 14.48 6.47 -1.22
N VAL A 550 14.78 5.55 -0.31
CA VAL A 550 15.12 5.85 1.08
C VAL A 550 16.37 6.74 1.16
N THR A 551 17.44 6.42 0.43
CA THR A 551 18.65 7.23 0.38
C THR A 551 18.36 8.65 -0.10
N ASN A 552 17.56 8.81 -1.16
CA ASN A 552 17.18 10.13 -1.66
C ASN A 552 16.30 10.90 -0.68
N PHE A 553 15.45 10.20 0.08
CA PHE A 553 14.54 10.81 1.04
C PHE A 553 15.25 11.28 2.31
N LEU A 554 16.12 10.44 2.89
CA LEU A 554 16.89 10.81 4.08
C LEU A 554 18.03 11.78 3.75
N GLY A 555 18.57 11.70 2.53
CA GLY A 555 19.56 12.64 2.00
C GLY A 555 20.75 12.83 2.95
N GLU A 556 21.08 14.09 3.24
CA GLU A 556 22.16 14.49 4.16
C GLU A 556 21.70 14.55 5.64
N GLY A 557 20.63 13.85 6.01
CA GLY A 557 20.06 13.88 7.35
C GLY A 557 19.16 15.10 7.62
N LYS A 558 18.65 15.73 6.55
CA LYS A 558 17.68 16.82 6.63
C LYS A 558 16.51 16.58 5.69
N LEU A 559 15.31 16.81 6.19
CA LEU A 559 14.08 16.76 5.41
C LEU A 559 13.46 18.15 5.31
N ARG A 560 13.09 18.53 4.09
CA ARG A 560 12.25 19.70 3.85
C ARG A 560 10.80 19.30 4.04
N LEU A 561 10.20 19.76 5.13
CA LEU A 561 8.78 19.58 5.38
C LEU A 561 7.98 20.67 4.68
N ASP A 562 6.86 20.25 4.10
CA ASP A 562 5.83 21.18 3.65
C ASP A 562 5.33 22.05 4.83
N PRO A 563 5.06 23.33 4.60
CA PRO A 563 4.67 24.30 5.62
C PRO A 563 3.23 24.15 6.11
N PHE A 564 2.52 23.09 5.72
CA PHE A 564 1.14 22.80 6.14
C PHE A 564 1.11 22.24 7.56
N LYS A 565 1.65 23.00 8.51
CA LYS A 565 1.75 22.68 9.94
C LYS A 565 1.03 23.76 10.72
N PRO A 566 0.27 23.42 11.78
CA PRO A 566 -0.51 24.42 12.50
C PRO A 566 0.40 25.53 13.06
N ARG A 567 -0.09 26.76 13.09
CA ARG A 567 0.61 27.92 13.65
C ARG A 567 -0.36 28.70 14.54
N ILE A 568 0.16 29.27 15.62
CA ILE A 568 -0.58 30.16 16.51
C ILE A 568 -0.49 31.58 15.97
N ILE A 569 -1.62 32.28 15.87
CA ILE A 569 -1.71 33.68 15.39
C ILE A 569 -2.29 34.67 16.41
N GLY A 570 -2.60 34.22 17.63
CA GLY A 570 -3.19 35.04 18.68
C GLY A 570 -2.90 34.51 20.09
N GLU A 571 -3.51 35.11 21.10
CA GLU A 571 -3.27 34.73 22.51
C GLU A 571 -3.96 33.40 22.88
N CYS A 572 -3.21 32.43 23.37
CA CYS A 572 -3.76 31.14 23.78
C CYS A 572 -4.26 31.20 25.24
N ASP A 573 -5.45 30.66 25.50
CA ASP A 573 -6.02 30.49 26.84
C ASP A 573 -5.62 29.18 27.53
N GLN A 574 -4.75 28.39 26.88
CA GLN A 574 -4.21 27.12 27.37
C GLN A 574 -5.28 26.08 27.74
N CYS A 575 -6.45 26.09 27.08
CA CYS A 575 -7.55 25.16 27.37
C CYS A 575 -7.25 23.66 27.15
N GLY A 576 -6.17 23.31 26.44
CA GLY A 576 -5.73 21.92 26.24
C GLY A 576 -6.43 21.13 25.13
N LEU A 577 -7.52 21.64 24.57
CA LEU A 577 -8.33 20.94 23.55
C LEU A 577 -7.51 20.49 22.32
N CYS A 578 -6.52 21.30 21.91
CA CYS A 578 -5.65 20.96 20.78
C CYS A 578 -4.70 19.79 21.06
N VAL A 579 -4.31 19.57 22.32
CA VAL A 579 -3.49 18.43 22.75
C VAL A 579 -4.34 17.17 22.69
N ASP A 580 -5.54 17.21 23.29
CA ASP A 580 -6.46 16.06 23.31
C ASP A 580 -6.92 15.61 21.92
N ALA A 581 -6.99 16.54 20.97
CA ALA A 581 -7.35 16.25 19.58
C ALA A 581 -6.19 15.71 18.74
N CYS A 582 -4.96 15.68 19.26
CA CYS A 582 -3.78 15.24 18.51
C CYS A 582 -3.42 13.79 18.81
N GLU A 583 -3.91 12.84 17.99
CA GLU A 583 -3.60 11.41 18.13
C GLU A 583 -2.09 11.09 18.01
N ARG A 584 -1.32 11.99 17.39
CA ARG A 584 0.12 11.80 17.15
C ARG A 584 1.01 12.34 18.26
N ASP A 585 0.42 12.83 19.35
CA ASP A 585 1.13 13.47 20.47
C ASP A 585 2.09 14.59 20.00
N ALA A 586 1.77 15.23 18.88
CA ALA A 586 2.61 16.24 18.25
C ALA A 586 2.46 17.62 18.89
N ILE A 587 1.49 17.80 19.80
CA ILE A 587 1.21 19.08 20.44
C ILE A 587 1.35 18.91 21.95
N LYS A 588 2.12 19.80 22.57
CA LYS A 588 2.26 19.91 24.03
C LYS A 588 1.96 21.33 24.47
N LEU A 589 1.36 21.51 25.65
CA LEU A 589 1.22 22.83 26.26
C LEU A 589 2.48 23.16 27.06
N GLU A 590 3.22 24.18 26.64
CA GLU A 590 4.40 24.68 27.36
C GLU A 590 4.49 26.21 27.22
N GLY A 591 4.80 26.90 28.32
CA GLY A 591 4.82 28.37 28.32
C GLY A 591 3.44 28.95 27.97
N ASP A 592 3.38 29.95 27.09
CA ASP A 592 2.17 30.72 26.79
C ASP A 592 1.27 30.09 25.71
N GLY A 593 1.48 28.82 25.32
CA GLY A 593 0.64 28.16 24.31
C GLY A 593 1.11 26.77 23.88
N PRO A 594 0.49 26.19 22.82
CA PRO A 594 0.89 24.89 22.30
C PRO A 594 2.21 24.95 21.51
N ILE A 595 3.17 24.09 21.87
CA ILE A 595 4.35 23.80 21.06
C ILE A 595 4.03 22.60 20.16
N ILE A 596 4.30 22.75 18.86
CA ILE A 596 4.01 21.74 17.84
C ILE A 596 5.31 21.13 17.36
N GLU A 597 5.44 19.82 17.53
CA GLU A 597 6.54 19.07 16.95
C GLU A 597 6.26 18.78 15.46
N LEU A 598 7.00 19.47 14.60
CA LEU A 598 6.73 19.56 13.17
C LEU A 598 6.93 18.22 12.45
N ALA A 599 7.87 17.38 12.91
CA ALA A 599 8.14 16.07 12.32
C ALA A 599 6.97 15.11 12.53
N SER A 600 6.40 15.09 13.74
CA SER A 600 5.29 14.21 14.12
C SER A 600 3.93 14.69 13.60
N CYS A 601 3.76 16.00 13.41
CA CYS A 601 2.52 16.57 12.90
C CYS A 601 2.30 16.17 11.43
N ASN A 602 1.19 15.52 11.08
CA ASN A 602 0.84 15.22 9.69
C ASN A 602 0.07 16.37 8.99
N GLY A 603 -0.21 17.48 9.70
CA GLY A 603 -0.97 18.59 9.15
C GLY A 603 -2.47 18.29 8.94
N CYS A 604 -3.06 17.32 9.65
CA CYS A 604 -4.49 16.97 9.47
C CYS A 604 -5.47 18.10 9.84
N GLY A 605 -5.06 19.05 10.69
CA GLY A 605 -5.89 20.17 11.10
C GLY A 605 -6.90 19.86 12.22
N ALA A 606 -6.89 18.66 12.82
CA ALA A 606 -7.77 18.32 13.94
C ALA A 606 -7.68 19.32 15.11
N CYS A 607 -6.46 19.78 15.44
CA CYS A 607 -6.24 20.80 16.47
C CYS A 607 -6.81 22.18 16.10
N VAL A 608 -6.91 22.49 14.80
CA VAL A 608 -7.46 23.75 14.30
C VAL A 608 -8.99 23.75 14.44
N SER A 609 -9.65 22.63 14.14
CA SER A 609 -11.11 22.52 14.20
C SER A 609 -11.69 22.55 15.61
N VAL A 610 -10.89 22.23 16.64
CA VAL A 610 -11.29 22.29 18.05
C VAL A 610 -10.89 23.58 18.76
N CYS A 611 -10.13 24.47 18.12
CA CYS A 611 -9.70 25.72 18.73
C CYS A 611 -10.85 26.74 18.77
N GLU A 612 -11.51 26.85 19.92
CA GLU A 612 -12.68 27.73 20.12
C GLU A 612 -12.33 29.21 19.95
N ASN A 613 -11.11 29.62 20.33
CA ASN A 613 -10.62 30.99 20.15
C ASN A 613 -10.11 31.26 18.72
N HIS A 614 -10.07 30.23 17.85
CA HIS A 614 -9.58 30.31 16.46
C HIS A 614 -8.14 30.85 16.32
N ASN A 615 -7.32 30.68 17.34
CA ASN A 615 -5.93 31.14 17.37
C ASN A 615 -4.96 30.16 16.70
N LEU A 616 -5.39 28.92 16.44
CA LEU A 616 -4.65 27.96 15.61
C LEU A 616 -5.17 28.02 14.18
N ILE A 617 -4.25 28.16 13.23
CA ILE A 617 -4.55 28.06 11.80
C ILE A 617 -3.68 26.98 11.16
N LEU A 618 -4.17 26.39 10.08
CA LEU A 618 -3.34 25.58 9.18
C LEU A 618 -3.01 26.43 7.93
N PRO A 619 -1.76 26.88 7.75
CA PRO A 619 -1.36 27.62 6.56
C PRO A 619 -1.74 26.88 5.27
N ASN A 620 -2.07 27.62 4.21
CA ASN A 620 -2.61 27.14 2.94
C ASN A 620 -4.04 26.55 2.99
N TYR A 621 -4.50 26.08 4.14
CA TYR A 621 -5.85 25.54 4.37
C TYR A 621 -6.61 26.33 5.44
N THR A 622 -6.40 27.65 5.48
CA THR A 622 -7.14 28.53 6.38
C THR A 622 -8.63 28.46 6.07
N ARG A 623 -9.46 28.75 7.07
CA ARG A 623 -10.92 28.84 6.90
C ARG A 623 -11.28 29.76 5.73
N GLU A 624 -10.60 30.90 5.62
CA GLU A 624 -10.79 31.84 4.51
C GLU A 624 -10.46 31.25 3.14
N ALA A 625 -9.38 30.47 3.02
CA ALA A 625 -9.00 29.85 1.76
C ALA A 625 -10.01 28.78 1.32
N LEU A 626 -10.43 27.91 2.24
CA LEU A 626 -11.44 26.87 1.99
C LEU A 626 -12.79 27.50 1.61
N LEU A 627 -13.22 28.50 2.36
CA LEU A 627 -14.47 29.21 2.10
C LEU A 627 -14.42 30.05 0.82
N GLY A 628 -13.25 30.59 0.46
CA GLY A 628 -13.02 31.24 -0.82
C GLY A 628 -13.21 30.28 -1.98
N GLU A 629 -12.65 29.07 -1.88
CA GLU A 629 -12.84 28.01 -2.86
C GLU A 629 -14.31 27.64 -3.00
N VAL A 630 -14.99 27.32 -1.89
CA VAL A 630 -16.41 27.01 -1.83
C VAL A 630 -17.25 28.11 -2.48
N GLN A 631 -16.96 29.38 -2.19
CA GLN A 631 -17.66 30.51 -2.79
C GLN A 631 -17.49 30.57 -4.31
N GLY A 632 -16.37 30.09 -4.86
CA GLY A 632 -16.12 30.06 -6.30
C GLY A 632 -16.83 28.88 -6.96
N LEU A 633 -16.83 27.72 -6.30
CA LEU A 633 -17.51 26.50 -6.74
C LEU A 633 -19.03 26.67 -6.83
N LEU A 634 -19.62 27.55 -6.00
CA LEU A 634 -21.06 27.73 -5.86
C LEU A 634 -21.61 28.95 -6.62
N GLU A 635 -20.77 29.76 -7.27
CA GLU A 635 -21.19 31.06 -7.82
C GLU A 635 -22.25 30.96 -8.93
N ASP A 636 -22.11 29.97 -9.83
CA ASP A 636 -22.98 29.81 -11.01
C ASP A 636 -23.97 28.64 -10.89
N THR A 637 -24.21 28.14 -9.68
CA THR A 637 -25.02 26.92 -9.48
C THR A 637 -26.51 27.20 -9.36
N ALA A 638 -26.98 28.42 -9.66
CA ALA A 638 -28.38 28.83 -9.45
C ALA A 638 -29.42 27.85 -10.05
N LYS A 639 -29.09 27.19 -11.16
CA LYS A 639 -30.00 26.34 -11.95
C LYS A 639 -30.05 24.86 -11.55
N GLU A 640 -29.20 24.42 -10.63
CA GLU A 640 -29.15 23.03 -10.14
C GLU A 640 -28.90 23.01 -8.65
N THR A 641 -29.16 21.90 -7.96
CA THR A 641 -28.63 21.73 -6.60
C THR A 641 -27.10 21.71 -6.65
N ALA A 642 -26.43 22.14 -5.58
CA ALA A 642 -24.97 22.13 -5.53
C ALA A 642 -24.44 21.36 -4.33
N ILE A 643 -23.60 20.36 -4.57
CA ILE A 643 -23.02 19.52 -3.51
C ILE A 643 -21.53 19.80 -3.41
N ILE A 644 -21.06 20.06 -2.18
CA ILE A 644 -19.63 20.20 -1.87
C ILE A 644 -19.14 18.90 -1.22
N GLY A 645 -18.12 18.29 -1.80
CA GLY A 645 -17.42 17.15 -1.20
C GLY A 645 -16.10 17.60 -0.57
N PHE A 646 -15.95 17.56 0.74
CA PHE A 646 -14.65 17.73 1.40
C PHE A 646 -13.97 16.37 1.53
N PHE A 647 -12.90 16.18 0.77
CA PHE A 647 -12.23 14.89 0.64
C PHE A 647 -10.81 15.02 1.18
N ASP A 648 -10.40 14.05 2.00
CA ASP A 648 -9.00 13.90 2.39
C ASP A 648 -8.12 13.64 1.16
N ASP A 649 -6.88 14.12 1.21
CA ASP A 649 -5.97 14.08 0.08
C ASP A 649 -5.45 12.67 -0.23
N ASN A 650 -5.32 11.82 0.79
CA ASN A 650 -4.58 10.56 0.71
C ASN A 650 -5.42 9.43 0.10
N ILE A 651 -6.69 9.33 0.48
CA ILE A 651 -7.55 8.20 0.14
C ILE A 651 -8.78 8.66 -0.63
N SER A 652 -9.57 9.61 -0.10
CA SER A 652 -10.82 10.01 -0.75
C SER A 652 -10.59 10.75 -2.06
N TYR A 653 -9.65 11.69 -2.09
CA TYR A 653 -9.30 12.41 -3.32
C TYR A 653 -8.65 11.47 -4.36
N THR A 654 -7.77 10.56 -3.91
CA THR A 654 -7.20 9.51 -4.76
C THR A 654 -8.26 8.53 -5.27
N ALA A 655 -9.27 8.19 -4.47
CA ALA A 655 -10.40 7.37 -4.91
C ALA A 655 -11.19 8.08 -6.02
N ALA A 656 -11.39 9.39 -5.92
CA ALA A 656 -12.00 10.19 -6.97
C ALA A 656 -11.11 10.26 -8.25
N ASP A 657 -9.79 10.33 -8.11
CA ASP A 657 -8.84 10.25 -9.23
C ASP A 657 -8.88 8.88 -9.92
N ASN A 658 -8.95 7.80 -9.14
CA ASN A 658 -9.06 6.44 -9.63
C ASN A 658 -10.40 6.19 -10.33
N ALA A 659 -11.51 6.73 -9.79
CA ALA A 659 -12.80 6.72 -10.48
C ALA A 659 -12.72 7.44 -11.83
N GLY A 660 -12.02 8.57 -11.90
CA GLY A 660 -11.73 9.28 -13.15
C GLY A 660 -10.91 8.46 -14.14
N THR A 661 -9.87 7.80 -13.67
CA THR A 661 -9.00 6.93 -14.47
C THR A 661 -9.76 5.74 -15.02
N ALA A 662 -10.65 5.16 -14.21
CA ALA A 662 -11.52 4.05 -14.55
C ALA A 662 -12.78 4.44 -15.34
N ARG A 663 -12.97 5.74 -15.67
CA ARG A 663 -14.14 6.27 -16.41
C ARG A 663 -15.47 5.98 -15.72
N LEU A 664 -15.50 6.07 -14.39
CA LEU A 664 -16.71 5.87 -13.60
C LEU A 664 -17.43 7.20 -13.43
N HIS A 665 -18.64 7.28 -13.96
CA HIS A 665 -19.43 8.51 -14.00
C HIS A 665 -20.16 8.76 -12.66
N TYR A 666 -20.21 10.02 -12.25
CA TYR A 666 -21.07 10.51 -11.16
C TYR A 666 -21.66 11.89 -11.55
N PRO A 667 -22.69 12.41 -10.85
CA PRO A 667 -23.34 13.66 -11.23
C PRO A 667 -22.42 14.91 -11.31
N THR A 668 -22.73 15.82 -12.24
CA THR A 668 -21.94 17.05 -12.46
C THR A 668 -22.08 18.09 -11.36
N ASN A 669 -23.14 18.00 -10.57
CA ASN A 669 -23.45 18.96 -9.52
C ASN A 669 -22.62 18.76 -8.22
N VAL A 670 -21.74 17.77 -8.18
CA VAL A 670 -20.81 17.54 -7.06
C VAL A 670 -19.44 18.18 -7.38
N ARG A 671 -18.96 19.04 -6.47
CA ARG A 671 -17.64 19.70 -6.55
C ARG A 671 -16.79 19.31 -5.36
N ILE A 672 -15.60 18.79 -5.63
CA ILE A 672 -14.70 18.28 -4.59
C ILE A 672 -13.73 19.40 -4.18
N VAL A 673 -13.64 19.64 -2.87
CA VAL A 673 -12.62 20.46 -2.21
C VAL A 673 -11.61 19.51 -1.57
N ARG A 674 -10.35 19.64 -1.99
CA ARG A 674 -9.21 18.87 -1.46
C ARG A 674 -8.78 19.42 -0.11
N THR A 675 -8.70 18.57 0.90
CA THR A 675 -8.22 18.90 2.25
C THR A 675 -7.11 17.94 2.67
N PRO A 676 -6.12 18.33 3.49
CA PRO A 676 -5.10 17.41 3.96
C PRO A 676 -5.73 16.26 4.78
N SER A 677 -6.75 16.59 5.56
CA SER A 677 -7.72 15.69 6.16
C SER A 677 -9.02 16.47 6.37
N THR A 678 -10.14 15.77 6.41
CA THR A 678 -11.44 16.33 6.78
C THR A 678 -11.56 16.63 8.28
N ALA A 679 -10.60 16.20 9.11
CA ALA A 679 -10.52 16.59 10.52
C ALA A 679 -10.32 18.10 10.72
N ILE A 680 -9.87 18.84 9.69
CA ILE A 680 -9.81 20.31 9.70
C ILE A 680 -11.18 20.99 9.71
N LEU A 681 -12.24 20.26 9.33
CA LEU A 681 -13.57 20.82 9.25
C LEU A 681 -14.12 21.05 10.66
N ASP A 682 -14.74 22.20 10.88
CA ASP A 682 -15.47 22.51 12.10
C ASP A 682 -16.93 22.83 11.79
N LYS A 683 -17.73 22.99 12.85
CA LYS A 683 -19.16 23.31 12.73
C LYS A 683 -19.37 24.62 11.96
N GLN A 684 -18.56 25.63 12.19
CA GLN A 684 -18.72 26.95 11.58
C GLN A 684 -18.48 26.89 10.06
N LEU A 685 -17.41 26.24 9.62
CA LEU A 685 -17.07 26.05 8.21
C LEU A 685 -18.20 25.31 7.46
N ILE A 686 -18.78 24.28 8.08
CA ILE A 686 -19.93 23.54 7.52
C ILE A 686 -21.14 24.45 7.36
N MET A 687 -21.51 25.20 8.41
CA MET A 687 -22.64 26.12 8.34
C MET A 687 -22.42 27.23 7.30
N GLU A 688 -21.24 27.85 7.28
CA GLU A 688 -20.90 28.87 6.29
C GLU A 688 -20.89 28.31 4.85
N THR A 689 -20.54 27.04 4.66
CA THR A 689 -20.65 26.37 3.35
C THR A 689 -22.10 26.30 2.86
N PHE A 690 -23.05 25.98 3.74
CA PHE A 690 -24.48 26.12 3.45
C PHE A 690 -24.88 27.58 3.24
N GLY A 691 -24.40 28.52 4.07
CA GLY A 691 -24.65 29.95 3.87
C GLY A 691 -24.20 30.46 2.48
N LYS A 692 -23.14 29.87 1.91
CA LYS A 692 -22.59 30.25 0.60
C LYS A 692 -23.27 29.63 -0.62
N GLY A 693 -24.24 28.73 -0.45
CA GLY A 693 -25.02 28.19 -1.57
C GLY A 693 -25.00 26.67 -1.72
N ALA A 694 -24.33 25.90 -0.84
CA ALA A 694 -24.38 24.45 -0.90
C ALA A 694 -25.79 23.94 -0.55
N ASP A 695 -26.29 22.95 -1.28
CA ASP A 695 -27.54 22.24 -1.01
C ASP A 695 -27.30 20.88 -0.35
N GLY A 696 -26.07 20.36 -0.45
CA GLY A 696 -25.61 19.18 0.27
C GLY A 696 -24.09 19.21 0.51
N ILE A 697 -23.64 18.49 1.53
CA ILE A 697 -22.21 18.33 1.87
C ILE A 697 -21.89 16.83 2.04
N ILE A 698 -20.83 16.39 1.38
CA ILE A 698 -20.22 15.07 1.59
C ILE A 698 -18.89 15.30 2.32
N ILE A 699 -18.67 14.59 3.42
CA ILE A 699 -17.37 14.51 4.09
C ILE A 699 -16.84 13.09 3.85
N SER A 700 -15.62 12.97 3.35
CA SER A 700 -15.00 11.68 3.03
C SER A 700 -13.57 11.61 3.56
N GLU A 701 -13.28 10.57 4.34
CA GLU A 701 -12.03 10.35 5.06
C GLU A 701 -11.64 8.87 5.02
N VAL A 702 -10.38 8.56 5.34
CA VAL A 702 -9.88 7.18 5.48
C VAL A 702 -10.70 6.39 6.51
N GLU A 703 -11.31 5.27 6.11
CA GLU A 703 -12.02 4.38 7.05
C GLU A 703 -11.09 3.90 8.18
N GLU A 704 -11.65 3.66 9.37
CA GLU A 704 -10.93 3.20 10.57
C GLU A 704 -9.79 4.12 11.05
N SER A 705 -9.70 5.35 10.56
CA SER A 705 -8.79 6.37 11.08
C SER A 705 -9.41 7.17 12.24
N TYR A 706 -8.56 7.72 13.12
CA TYR A 706 -9.00 8.68 14.13
C TYR A 706 -9.65 9.92 13.50
N GLU A 707 -9.09 10.41 12.38
CA GLU A 707 -9.68 11.52 11.63
C GLU A 707 -11.10 11.20 11.11
N ALA A 708 -11.38 9.95 10.70
CA ALA A 708 -12.72 9.51 10.33
C ALA A 708 -13.69 9.52 11.52
N GLU A 709 -13.25 9.14 12.72
CA GLU A 709 -14.09 9.27 13.91
C GLU A 709 -14.45 10.74 14.20
N LEU A 710 -13.49 11.66 14.03
CA LEU A 710 -13.72 13.09 14.20
C LEU A 710 -14.72 13.60 13.15
N ALA A 711 -14.55 13.22 11.89
CA ALA A 711 -15.47 13.57 10.80
C ALA A 711 -16.89 13.02 11.03
N GLU A 712 -17.03 11.79 11.54
CA GLU A 712 -18.34 11.21 11.87
C GLU A 712 -19.00 11.95 13.06
N LYS A 713 -18.24 12.25 14.11
CA LYS A 713 -18.70 13.05 15.26
C LYS A 713 -19.13 14.45 14.84
N LEU A 714 -18.35 15.11 13.98
CA LEU A 714 -18.68 16.42 13.40
C LEU A 714 -19.98 16.35 12.61
N THR A 715 -20.14 15.33 11.75
CA THR A 715 -21.34 15.15 10.93
C THR A 715 -22.58 15.01 11.81
N LYS A 716 -22.53 14.19 12.87
CA LYS A 716 -23.62 14.05 13.84
C LYS A 716 -23.96 15.37 14.53
N LYS A 717 -22.96 16.19 14.88
CA LYS A 717 -23.16 17.54 15.46
C LYS A 717 -23.78 18.51 14.44
N ALA A 718 -23.28 18.52 13.21
CA ALA A 718 -23.79 19.36 12.13
C ALA A 718 -25.25 19.04 11.80
N LYS A 719 -25.64 17.76 11.75
CA LYS A 719 -27.03 17.32 11.57
C LYS A 719 -27.98 17.94 12.61
N LYS A 720 -27.60 17.94 13.89
CA LYS A 720 -28.38 18.57 14.97
C LYS A 720 -28.44 20.08 14.83
N GLU A 721 -27.40 20.70 14.29
CA GLU A 721 -27.42 22.15 14.08
C GLU A 721 -28.33 22.53 12.91
N LEU A 722 -28.26 21.82 11.78
CA LEU A 722 -29.11 22.06 10.62
C LEU A 722 -30.60 22.03 10.98
N ASP A 723 -31.01 21.09 11.83
CA ASP A 723 -32.39 20.96 12.31
C ASP A 723 -32.87 22.23 13.04
N LYS A 724 -31.99 22.90 13.81
CA LYS A 724 -32.32 24.17 14.49
C LYS A 724 -32.61 25.31 13.51
N TYR A 725 -32.01 25.27 12.32
CA TYR A 725 -32.23 26.23 11.24
C TYR A 725 -33.37 25.81 10.29
N GLY A 726 -34.06 24.70 10.59
CA GLY A 726 -35.13 24.16 9.74
C GLY A 726 -34.62 23.56 8.43
N ILE A 727 -33.37 23.10 8.40
CA ILE A 727 -32.75 22.44 7.25
C ILE A 727 -32.74 20.93 7.48
N GLU A 728 -33.06 20.15 6.45
CA GLU A 728 -33.09 18.70 6.54
C GLU A 728 -31.71 18.14 6.94
N PRO A 729 -31.59 17.39 8.06
CA PRO A 729 -30.30 16.89 8.55
C PRO A 729 -29.57 15.98 7.57
N ASP A 730 -30.30 15.37 6.63
CA ASP A 730 -29.72 14.49 5.61
C ASP A 730 -29.06 15.23 4.44
N ARG A 731 -28.99 16.57 4.49
CA ARG A 731 -28.17 17.36 3.57
C ARG A 731 -26.67 17.29 3.86
N ILE A 732 -26.27 16.60 4.92
CA ILE A 732 -24.86 16.28 5.18
C ILE A 732 -24.69 14.78 5.41
N MET A 733 -23.66 14.20 4.79
CA MET A 733 -23.27 12.81 5.01
C MET A 733 -21.77 12.68 5.27
N PHE A 734 -21.41 11.67 6.06
CA PHE A 734 -20.06 11.16 6.15
C PHE A 734 -19.98 9.83 5.41
N GLN A 735 -18.99 9.69 4.53
CA GLN A 735 -18.72 8.47 3.80
C GLN A 735 -17.26 8.07 4.05
N PRO A 736 -16.97 7.09 4.91
CA PRO A 736 -15.62 6.57 5.03
C PRO A 736 -15.21 5.88 3.73
N MET A 737 -13.94 5.97 3.38
CA MET A 737 -13.36 5.43 2.15
C MET A 737 -12.13 4.58 2.43
N VAL A 738 -11.98 3.51 1.65
CA VAL A 738 -10.75 2.69 1.59
C VAL A 738 -10.43 2.47 0.12
N LEU A 739 -9.14 2.49 -0.23
CA LEU A 739 -8.71 2.41 -1.63
C LEU A 739 -9.05 1.12 -2.41
N PRO A 740 -9.35 -0.06 -1.83
CA PRO A 740 -9.89 -1.16 -2.64
C PRO A 740 -11.35 -0.91 -3.07
N ILE A 741 -12.03 0.12 -2.55
CA ILE A 741 -13.48 0.35 -2.77
C ILE A 741 -13.77 1.61 -3.61
N PHE A 742 -12.80 2.24 -4.28
CA PHE A 742 -13.07 3.47 -5.06
C PHE A 742 -14.18 3.32 -6.13
N LYS A 743 -14.42 2.08 -6.61
CA LYS A 743 -15.49 1.78 -7.58
C LYS A 743 -16.91 2.04 -7.06
N VAL A 744 -17.11 2.05 -5.74
CA VAL A 744 -18.44 2.34 -5.17
C VAL A 744 -18.65 3.83 -4.91
N LEU A 745 -17.59 4.65 -4.87
CA LEU A 745 -17.68 6.09 -4.65
C LEU A 745 -18.69 6.77 -5.61
N PRO A 746 -18.69 6.49 -6.94
CA PRO A 746 -19.69 7.05 -7.84
C PRO A 746 -21.13 6.69 -7.47
N LYS A 747 -21.36 5.47 -6.96
CA LYS A 747 -22.68 5.02 -6.50
C LYS A 747 -23.12 5.84 -5.28
N PHE A 748 -22.26 5.98 -4.27
CA PHE A 748 -22.58 6.78 -3.09
C PHE A 748 -22.84 8.25 -3.43
N ILE A 749 -22.01 8.85 -4.28
CA ILE A 749 -22.22 10.23 -4.75
C ILE A 749 -23.56 10.34 -5.48
N SER A 750 -23.90 9.39 -6.34
CA SER A 750 -25.15 9.40 -7.10
C SER A 750 -26.38 9.27 -6.19
N GLU A 751 -26.38 8.29 -5.28
CA GLU A 751 -27.48 8.09 -4.31
C GLU A 751 -27.69 9.32 -3.42
N PHE A 752 -26.61 9.92 -2.94
CA PHE A 752 -26.70 11.16 -2.16
C PHE A 752 -27.22 12.32 -3.01
N THR A 753 -26.76 12.45 -4.25
CA THR A 753 -27.21 13.50 -5.17
C THR A 753 -28.70 13.40 -5.44
N GLU A 754 -29.20 12.21 -5.76
CA GLU A 754 -30.63 11.97 -5.97
C GLU A 754 -31.47 12.39 -4.76
N LYS A 755 -30.96 12.11 -3.55
CA LYS A 755 -31.59 12.55 -2.31
C LYS A 755 -31.64 14.08 -2.19
N ILE A 756 -30.54 14.78 -2.45
CA ILE A 756 -30.50 16.26 -2.40
C ILE A 756 -31.40 16.87 -3.47
N ASP A 757 -31.41 16.31 -4.69
CA ASP A 757 -32.28 16.75 -5.77
C ASP A 757 -33.76 16.61 -5.40
N SER A 758 -34.13 15.53 -4.72
CA SER A 758 -35.51 15.32 -4.24
C SER A 758 -35.95 16.36 -3.20
N MET A 759 -35.01 16.90 -2.40
CA MET A 759 -35.27 17.94 -1.41
C MET A 759 -35.23 19.36 -2.02
N GLY A 760 -34.74 19.51 -3.24
CA GLY A 760 -34.55 20.80 -3.89
C GLY A 760 -33.55 21.71 -3.17
N LYS A 761 -33.52 22.99 -3.59
CA LYS A 761 -32.56 23.96 -3.05
C LYS A 761 -32.99 24.53 -1.70
N ILE A 762 -32.02 24.79 -0.82
CA ILE A 762 -32.28 25.51 0.43
C ILE A 762 -32.68 26.96 0.10
N LYS A 763 -33.76 27.44 0.72
CA LYS A 763 -34.30 28.80 0.53
C LYS A 763 -33.27 29.88 0.89
N SER A 764 -33.25 30.97 0.14
CA SER A 764 -32.33 32.10 0.36
C SER A 764 -32.44 32.73 1.75
N GLU A 765 -33.66 32.83 2.29
CA GLU A 765 -33.94 33.36 3.63
C GLU A 765 -33.21 32.57 4.73
N ILE A 766 -33.23 31.24 4.63
CA ILE A 766 -32.55 30.35 5.57
C ILE A 766 -31.03 30.53 5.44
N ARG A 767 -30.53 30.67 4.21
CA ARG A 767 -29.09 30.88 3.96
C ARG A 767 -28.59 32.21 4.53
N GLU A 768 -29.40 33.26 4.49
CA GLU A 768 -29.09 34.54 5.14
C GLU A 768 -29.12 34.45 6.67
N HIS A 769 -29.94 33.57 7.24
CA HIS A 769 -29.95 33.34 8.69
C HIS A 769 -28.72 32.56 9.20
N ILE A 770 -28.06 31.80 8.32
CA ILE A 770 -26.83 31.07 8.62
C ILE A 770 -25.58 31.96 8.48
N LYS A 771 -25.60 32.91 7.54
CA LYS A 771 -24.52 33.89 7.34
C LYS A 771 -24.44 34.84 8.52
#